data_AF-A0A8J3ZLJ9-F1
#
_entry.id   AF-A0A8J3ZLJ9-F1
#
_cell.length_a   1.000
_cell.length_b   1.000
_cell.length_c   1.000
_cell.angle_alpha   90.00
_cell.angle_beta   90.00
_cell.angle_gamma   90.00
#
_symmetry.space_group_name_H-M   'P 1'
#
loop_
_entity.id
_entity.type
_entity.pdbx_description
1 polymer ?
#
loop_
_entity_poly.entity_id
_entity_poly.type
_entity_poly.pdbx_seq_one_letter_code
_entity_poly.pdbx_strand_id
1 'polypeptide(L)'
;MSKQEDDTAFENEVRRIARWLYPGTDGQGAMSIAGRERDAILVNDDVAVAIEATVSRNSAKARSDAEKLIDSLNYLRATYPDRPAQAFFITSSEPSDQQRDAVERVAGQAVTCMSLDVFRSRLVDVGEYLTLRDLAPFGSARDPADDQNPNPGDYSPIDLLDLRDQSTHTVDGLTESIRAGKRWVLLGDYGAGKSMTLREVYFSLVRMYRSGTDSYRFPLYLNMREHQAQTDPVEAIERHARKISYPRPDKLVRAWRSGMCHLLIDGFDEIYSPPLAGVSRDADSLRELNYQAVELVRAFVRESPSGPGLAVNGRTHYFASQEDLLTALDLDSDTPIYSLSDFSAGQMRQYLSRHGWSTDVPEWVPRRPLLLGWLASRGHLQSAVDANHLSPADGWDWLLGVICRRDARVEGGIPGDLLRQVLERIATNVRHTANGLGPVYVDDLRSAFRDVMKYPPNEKQEVLLRRFPGLIIDNPSTGSKRFIDADVAQVARAGDISRYVMSPSSFLLDSKLWMNLLGPLGTAVSAALLEKVLQEKASGAINHALTHASRRHQDTLVVDLFFLALELDVTDFDFRLTIREVILPEFRLGEDEANLGSVEFQDCIIERLEIGNYDNVDKLPKFWGCEFVEIDGVARYDDLPPLFNDCKFGSFSREASTTNALVNLNLPRGLRLGLVILRKVHAQKGAGRKDTALRKGIPPQERQYVNAVLDVLASARLVYASKRGSVTVWLPVKSQYPRVRKWLSSPETARDDVVDKLRSI
;
A
#
# COMPACT_ATOMS: atom_id res chain seq x y z
N MET A 1 -13.70 15.87 45.69
CA MET A 1 -13.67 14.63 46.47
C MET A 1 -13.20 14.97 47.87
N SER A 2 -13.81 14.38 48.89
CA SER A 2 -13.39 14.60 50.27
C SER A 2 -12.08 13.85 50.56
N LYS A 3 -11.25 14.35 51.50
CA LYS A 3 -9.98 13.70 51.89
C LYS A 3 -10.15 12.23 52.32
N GLN A 4 -11.33 11.88 52.82
CA GLN A 4 -11.67 10.53 53.27
C GLN A 4 -12.00 9.58 52.09
N GLU A 5 -12.53 10.11 50.99
CA GLU A 5 -12.73 9.35 49.75
C GLU A 5 -11.39 9.02 49.08
N ASP A 6 -10.43 9.96 49.08
CA ASP A 6 -9.08 9.75 48.53
C ASP A 6 -8.28 8.71 49.33
N ASP A 7 -8.33 8.76 50.67
CA ASP A 7 -7.67 7.77 51.54
C ASP A 7 -8.24 6.35 51.31
N THR A 8 -9.57 6.24 51.24
CA THR A 8 -10.26 4.96 51.00
C THR A 8 -9.94 4.40 49.61
N ALA A 9 -9.89 5.26 48.59
CA ALA A 9 -9.53 4.85 47.23
C ALA A 9 -8.08 4.33 47.16
N PHE A 10 -7.15 4.99 47.85
CA PHE A 10 -5.75 4.57 47.92
C PHE A 10 -5.58 3.21 48.63
N GLU A 11 -6.23 3.02 49.78
CA GLU A 11 -6.19 1.74 50.49
C GLU A 11 -6.78 0.60 49.66
N ASN A 12 -7.91 0.83 48.97
CA ASN A 12 -8.52 -0.17 48.10
C ASN A 12 -7.58 -0.54 46.94
N GLU A 13 -6.85 0.41 46.38
CA GLU A 13 -5.85 0.15 45.33
C GLU A 13 -4.66 -0.68 45.86
N VAL A 14 -4.16 -0.37 47.05
CA VAL A 14 -3.11 -1.17 47.72
C VAL A 14 -3.58 -2.59 47.96
N ARG A 15 -4.79 -2.77 48.51
CA ARG A 15 -5.41 -4.09 48.74
C ARG A 15 -5.55 -4.88 47.44
N ARG A 16 -5.96 -4.22 46.36
CA ARG A 16 -6.09 -4.82 45.04
C ARG A 16 -4.76 -5.36 44.52
N ILE A 17 -3.69 -4.55 44.56
CA ILE A 17 -2.33 -4.97 44.17
C ILE A 17 -1.83 -6.13 45.04
N ALA A 18 -2.09 -6.05 46.34
CA ALA A 18 -1.64 -7.07 47.28
C ALA A 18 -2.29 -8.44 47.01
N ARG A 19 -3.59 -8.49 46.68
CA ARG A 19 -4.27 -9.73 46.27
C ARG A 19 -3.64 -10.37 45.02
N TRP A 20 -3.12 -9.56 44.09
CA TRP A 20 -2.38 -10.07 42.93
C TRP A 20 -0.98 -10.58 43.27
N LEU A 21 -0.30 -9.97 44.23
CA LEU A 21 1.00 -10.43 44.72
C LEU A 21 0.89 -11.74 45.50
N TYR A 22 -0.23 -11.93 46.21
CA TYR A 22 -0.49 -13.07 47.09
C TYR A 22 -1.79 -13.80 46.66
N PRO A 23 -1.73 -14.66 45.62
CA PRO A 23 -2.90 -15.39 45.11
C PRO A 23 -3.54 -16.28 46.18
N GLY A 24 -4.84 -16.55 46.04
CA GLY A 24 -5.62 -17.37 47.00
C GLY A 24 -6.13 -16.59 48.21
N THR A 25 -6.01 -15.26 48.20
CA THR A 25 -6.46 -14.36 49.27
C THR A 25 -7.74 -13.61 48.92
N ASP A 26 -8.50 -14.13 47.95
CA ASP A 26 -9.75 -13.53 47.50
C ASP A 26 -10.77 -13.44 48.64
N GLY A 27 -11.38 -12.26 48.81
CA GLY A 27 -12.28 -11.95 49.93
C GLY A 27 -11.58 -11.58 51.24
N GLN A 28 -10.26 -11.75 51.35
CA GLN A 28 -9.47 -11.24 52.48
C GLN A 28 -9.10 -9.76 52.27
N GLY A 29 -8.75 -9.05 53.34
CA GLY A 29 -8.55 -7.60 53.28
C GLY A 29 -8.54 -6.96 54.66
N ALA A 30 -9.29 -5.87 54.84
CA ALA A 30 -9.34 -5.17 56.11
C ALA A 30 -9.82 -6.10 57.24
N MET A 31 -9.09 -6.12 58.37
CA MET A 31 -9.37 -7.01 59.49
C MET A 31 -9.11 -6.29 60.81
N SER A 32 -9.98 -6.48 61.80
CA SER A 32 -9.73 -5.98 63.15
C SER A 32 -8.86 -6.97 63.94
N ILE A 33 -7.69 -6.51 64.40
CA ILE A 33 -6.80 -7.26 65.29
C ILE A 33 -6.65 -6.46 66.59
N ALA A 34 -6.98 -7.10 67.73
CA ALA A 34 -6.92 -6.51 69.07
C ALA A 34 -7.69 -5.17 69.20
N GLY A 35 -8.88 -5.08 68.58
CA GLY A 35 -9.75 -3.90 68.63
C GLY A 35 -9.29 -2.71 67.77
N ARG A 36 -8.26 -2.89 66.94
CA ARG A 36 -7.79 -1.89 65.97
C ARG A 36 -7.96 -2.44 64.55
N GLU A 37 -8.54 -1.65 63.66
CA GLU A 37 -8.65 -1.98 62.23
C GLU A 37 -7.25 -2.02 61.57
N ARG A 38 -7.11 -2.87 60.56
CA ARG A 38 -5.93 -3.01 59.71
C ARG A 38 -6.35 -2.88 58.26
N ASP A 39 -5.52 -2.25 57.44
CA ASP A 39 -5.90 -1.95 56.05
C ASP A 39 -5.93 -3.22 55.19
N ALA A 40 -4.96 -4.12 55.38
CA ALA A 40 -5.02 -5.45 54.78
C ALA A 40 -4.30 -6.53 55.62
N ILE A 41 -4.97 -7.66 55.80
CA ILE A 41 -4.38 -8.93 56.24
C ILE A 41 -4.70 -9.98 55.18
N LEU A 42 -3.65 -10.59 54.60
CA LEU A 42 -3.75 -11.53 53.49
C LEU A 42 -2.93 -12.78 53.82
N VAL A 43 -3.55 -13.95 53.78
CA VAL A 43 -2.94 -15.22 54.15
C VAL A 43 -3.29 -16.27 53.09
N ASN A 44 -2.27 -16.76 52.39
CA ASN A 44 -2.38 -17.92 51.51
C ASN A 44 -1.54 -19.08 52.05
N ASP A 45 -1.39 -20.15 51.28
CA ASP A 45 -0.67 -21.36 51.72
C ASP A 45 0.83 -21.12 51.98
N ASP A 46 1.41 -20.10 51.36
CA ASP A 46 2.86 -19.84 51.38
C ASP A 46 3.28 -18.70 52.32
N VAL A 47 2.40 -17.72 52.59
CA VAL A 47 2.77 -16.49 53.30
C VAL A 47 1.57 -15.84 54.00
N ALA A 48 1.85 -15.17 55.12
CA ALA A 48 0.93 -14.29 55.82
C ALA A 48 1.43 -12.84 55.74
N VAL A 49 0.59 -11.91 55.31
CA VAL A 49 0.98 -10.54 54.97
C VAL A 49 0.10 -9.54 55.68
N ALA A 50 0.71 -8.54 56.32
CA ALA A 50 0.04 -7.38 56.89
C ALA A 50 0.43 -6.11 56.13
N ILE A 51 -0.54 -5.22 55.89
CA ILE A 51 -0.33 -3.98 55.16
C ILE A 51 -1.02 -2.83 55.87
N GLU A 52 -0.32 -1.70 56.00
CA GLU A 52 -0.89 -0.40 56.30
C GLU A 52 -0.51 0.57 55.16
N ALA A 53 -1.47 1.38 54.72
CA ALA A 53 -1.37 2.28 53.59
C ALA A 53 -1.66 3.72 54.02
N THR A 54 -0.87 4.69 53.55
CA THR A 54 -1.15 6.09 53.83
C THR A 54 -0.78 7.07 52.71
N VAL A 55 -1.61 8.10 52.53
CA VAL A 55 -1.25 9.29 51.73
C VAL A 55 -0.54 10.37 52.55
N SER A 56 -0.47 10.20 53.88
CA SER A 56 0.11 11.19 54.79
C SER A 56 1.64 11.17 54.73
N ARG A 57 2.25 12.35 54.73
CA ARG A 57 3.71 12.53 54.89
C ARG A 57 4.16 12.67 56.35
N ASN A 58 3.24 12.54 57.31
CA ASN A 58 3.53 12.77 58.73
C ASN A 58 4.26 11.56 59.36
N SER A 59 5.44 11.80 59.94
CA SER A 59 6.25 10.78 60.63
C SER A 59 5.57 10.20 61.89
N ALA A 60 4.72 10.97 62.57
CA ALA A 60 3.95 10.48 63.71
C ALA A 60 2.93 9.40 63.30
N LYS A 61 2.31 9.58 62.12
CA LYS A 61 1.42 8.56 61.54
C LYS A 61 2.20 7.31 61.14
N ALA A 62 3.34 7.49 60.47
CA ALA A 62 4.22 6.37 60.11
C ALA A 62 4.66 5.55 61.33
N ARG A 63 5.00 6.20 62.45
CA ARG A 63 5.30 5.52 63.72
C ARG A 63 4.12 4.69 64.23
N SER A 64 2.92 5.28 64.27
CA SER A 64 1.72 4.58 64.76
C SER A 64 1.35 3.39 63.88
N ASP A 65 1.46 3.52 62.56
CA ASP A 65 1.15 2.43 61.63
C ASP A 65 2.22 1.32 61.69
N ALA A 66 3.49 1.66 61.95
CA ALA A 66 4.54 0.67 62.21
C ALA A 66 4.28 -0.16 63.49
N GLU A 67 3.79 0.48 64.55
CA GLU A 67 3.41 -0.22 65.80
C GLU A 67 2.25 -1.21 65.54
N LYS A 68 1.23 -0.79 64.78
CA LYS A 68 0.14 -1.69 64.34
C LYS A 68 0.63 -2.88 63.53
N LEU A 69 1.59 -2.67 62.63
CA LEU A 69 2.16 -3.72 61.78
C LEU A 69 2.97 -4.74 62.58
N ILE A 70 3.70 -4.31 63.61
CA ILE A 70 4.38 -5.21 64.55
C ILE A 70 3.37 -6.08 65.30
N ASP A 71 2.27 -5.48 65.78
CA ASP A 71 1.19 -6.22 66.43
C ASP A 71 0.60 -7.27 65.47
N SER A 72 0.34 -6.89 64.22
CA SER A 72 -0.15 -7.79 63.19
C SER A 72 0.85 -8.92 62.88
N LEU A 73 2.14 -8.62 62.77
CA LEU A 73 3.17 -9.64 62.55
C LEU A 73 3.21 -10.68 63.67
N ASN A 74 3.15 -10.23 64.92
CA ASN A 74 3.16 -11.14 66.07
C ASN A 74 1.90 -12.02 66.08
N TYR A 75 0.74 -11.44 65.77
CA TYR A 75 -0.50 -12.18 65.59
C TYR A 75 -0.42 -13.22 64.47
N LEU A 76 0.10 -12.84 63.30
CA LEU A 76 0.23 -13.73 62.14
C LEU A 76 1.20 -14.88 62.41
N ARG A 77 2.34 -14.62 63.06
CA ARG A 77 3.31 -15.66 63.44
C ARG A 77 2.75 -16.64 64.47
N ALA A 78 1.91 -16.17 65.39
CA ALA A 78 1.26 -17.03 66.37
C ALA A 78 0.13 -17.87 65.76
N THR A 79 -0.62 -17.30 64.83
CA THR A 79 -1.80 -17.94 64.21
C THR A 79 -1.41 -18.90 63.09
N TYR A 80 -0.37 -18.55 62.32
CA TYR A 80 0.13 -19.31 61.16
C TYR A 80 1.63 -19.58 61.31
N PRO A 81 2.05 -20.41 62.29
CA PRO A 81 3.46 -20.64 62.61
C PRO A 81 4.24 -21.35 61.49
N ASP A 82 3.53 -22.03 60.59
CA ASP A 82 4.05 -22.71 59.40
C ASP A 82 4.29 -21.77 58.21
N ARG A 83 3.83 -20.51 58.28
CA ARG A 83 3.88 -19.55 57.17
C ARG A 83 4.78 -18.35 57.52
N PRO A 84 5.71 -17.95 56.64
CA PRO A 84 6.46 -16.71 56.82
C PRO A 84 5.50 -15.51 56.90
N ALA A 85 5.72 -14.64 57.90
CA ALA A 85 4.95 -13.42 58.09
C ALA A 85 5.71 -12.18 57.58
N GLN A 86 5.08 -11.38 56.72
CA GLN A 86 5.62 -10.15 56.13
C GLN A 86 4.75 -8.93 56.46
N ALA A 87 5.36 -7.76 56.56
CA ALA A 87 4.64 -6.51 56.78
C ALA A 87 5.12 -5.38 55.87
N PHE A 88 4.16 -4.64 55.32
CA PHE A 88 4.40 -3.55 54.39
C PHE A 88 3.76 -2.25 54.88
N PHE A 89 4.56 -1.20 54.95
CA PHE A 89 4.07 0.17 55.11
C PHE A 89 4.17 0.86 53.75
N ILE A 90 3.01 1.20 53.17
CA ILE A 90 2.91 1.67 51.78
C ILE A 90 2.45 3.13 51.75
N THR A 91 3.25 3.98 51.11
CA THR A 91 2.94 5.40 50.93
C THR A 91 2.50 5.73 49.50
N SER A 92 1.64 6.74 49.33
CA SER A 92 1.17 7.14 47.99
C SER A 92 2.26 7.71 47.08
N SER A 93 3.30 8.30 47.67
CA SER A 93 4.51 8.77 46.99
C SER A 93 5.73 8.22 47.72
N GLU A 94 6.93 8.45 47.18
CA GLU A 94 8.17 7.97 47.80
C GLU A 94 8.26 8.37 49.29
N PRO A 95 8.45 7.42 50.22
CA PRO A 95 8.45 7.72 51.64
C PRO A 95 9.65 8.59 51.98
N SER A 96 9.39 9.69 52.71
CA SER A 96 10.43 10.61 53.16
C SER A 96 11.39 9.95 54.16
N ASP A 97 12.61 10.47 54.28
CA ASP A 97 13.62 9.97 55.23
C ASP A 97 13.08 9.93 56.66
N GLN A 98 12.30 10.95 57.06
CA GLN A 98 11.69 10.98 58.40
C GLN A 98 10.66 9.87 58.63
N GLN A 99 9.95 9.45 57.59
CA GLN A 99 9.02 8.32 57.67
C GLN A 99 9.77 6.99 57.72
N ARG A 100 10.83 6.82 56.91
CA ARG A 100 11.69 5.63 56.94
C ARG A 100 12.32 5.45 58.31
N ASP A 101 12.93 6.51 58.85
CA ASP A 101 13.49 6.55 60.20
C ASP A 101 12.45 6.20 61.28
N ALA A 102 11.22 6.72 61.16
CA ALA A 102 10.17 6.46 62.14
C ALA A 102 9.75 4.98 62.14
N VAL A 103 9.63 4.37 60.96
CA VAL A 103 9.33 2.94 60.80
C VAL A 103 10.49 2.08 61.29
N GLU A 104 11.72 2.41 60.91
CA GLU A 104 12.92 1.65 61.28
C GLU A 104 13.19 1.66 62.78
N ARG A 105 12.97 2.78 63.48
CA ARG A 105 13.11 2.85 64.94
C ARG A 105 12.12 1.96 65.70
N VAL A 106 10.93 1.74 65.14
CA VAL A 106 9.88 0.93 65.78
C VAL A 106 10.01 -0.54 65.41
N ALA A 107 10.19 -0.81 64.12
CA ALA A 107 10.04 -2.15 63.55
C ALA A 107 11.36 -2.74 63.03
N GLY A 108 12.45 -1.97 63.01
CA GLY A 108 13.70 -2.38 62.37
C GLY A 108 13.47 -2.83 60.93
N GLN A 109 14.02 -3.99 60.58
CA GLN A 109 13.83 -4.62 59.27
C GLN A 109 12.55 -5.49 59.18
N ALA A 110 11.73 -5.56 60.23
CA ALA A 110 10.54 -6.41 60.23
C ALA A 110 9.41 -5.84 59.35
N VAL A 111 9.38 -4.52 59.13
CA VAL A 111 8.41 -3.84 58.27
C VAL A 111 9.15 -3.21 57.09
N THR A 112 8.72 -3.53 55.87
CA THR A 112 9.29 -2.91 54.67
C THR A 112 8.50 -1.64 54.31
N CYS A 113 9.20 -0.50 54.31
CA CYS A 113 8.65 0.82 53.95
C CYS A 113 8.91 1.10 52.46
N MET A 114 7.87 1.35 51.67
CA MET A 114 7.99 1.65 50.24
C MET A 114 6.81 2.47 49.70
N SER A 115 6.98 3.05 48.51
CA SER A 115 5.86 3.68 47.78
C SER A 115 4.95 2.65 47.12
N LEU A 116 3.75 3.08 46.74
CA LEU A 116 2.81 2.29 45.94
C LEU A 116 3.45 1.81 44.64
N ASP A 117 4.22 2.66 43.97
CA ASP A 117 4.88 2.32 42.70
C ASP A 117 5.92 1.20 42.87
N VAL A 118 6.72 1.27 43.95
CA VAL A 118 7.68 0.19 44.29
C VAL A 118 6.93 -1.08 44.67
N PHE A 119 5.85 -0.99 45.44
CA PHE A 119 5.03 -2.17 45.77
C PHE A 119 4.44 -2.81 44.52
N ARG A 120 3.95 -2.00 43.58
CA ARG A 120 3.42 -2.44 42.28
C ARG A 120 4.49 -3.09 41.40
N SER A 121 5.72 -2.57 41.37
CA SER A 121 6.84 -3.15 40.59
C SER A 121 7.17 -4.60 40.96
N ARG A 122 6.76 -5.05 42.15
CA ARG A 122 6.90 -6.46 42.55
C ARG A 122 6.03 -7.39 41.71
N LEU A 123 4.90 -6.91 41.18
CA LEU A 123 4.02 -7.66 40.27
C LEU A 123 4.71 -7.93 38.95
N VAL A 124 5.29 -6.89 38.35
CA VAL A 124 5.92 -6.93 37.03
C VAL A 124 6.95 -5.80 36.92
N ASP A 125 8.11 -6.10 36.34
CA ASP A 125 9.08 -5.06 36.00
C ASP A 125 8.72 -4.49 34.62
N VAL A 126 7.88 -3.46 34.63
CA VAL A 126 7.43 -2.79 33.41
C VAL A 126 8.61 -2.10 32.71
N GLY A 127 9.56 -1.56 33.46
CA GLY A 127 10.73 -0.88 32.89
C GLY A 127 11.59 -1.83 32.06
N GLU A 128 11.91 -3.00 32.62
CA GLU A 128 12.64 -4.05 31.92
C GLU A 128 11.84 -4.57 30.71
N TYR A 129 10.55 -4.88 30.88
CA TYR A 129 9.70 -5.34 29.78
C TYR A 129 9.68 -4.33 28.62
N LEU A 130 9.42 -3.05 28.88
CA LEU A 130 9.36 -2.02 27.84
C LEU A 130 10.73 -1.85 27.14
N THR A 131 11.83 -1.90 27.89
CA THR A 131 13.18 -1.80 27.32
C THR A 131 13.48 -2.97 26.38
N LEU A 132 13.17 -4.19 26.80
CA LEU A 132 13.35 -5.39 25.97
C LEU A 132 12.41 -5.40 24.76
N ARG A 133 11.16 -4.95 24.96
CA ARG A 133 10.17 -4.85 23.89
C ARG A 133 10.56 -3.80 22.85
N ASP A 134 11.14 -2.68 23.24
CA ASP A 134 11.60 -1.61 22.34
C ASP A 134 12.68 -2.12 21.35
N LEU A 135 13.43 -3.16 21.72
CA LEU A 135 14.45 -3.81 20.88
C LEU A 135 13.88 -4.90 19.96
N ALA A 136 12.65 -5.36 20.20
CA ALA A 136 12.01 -6.41 19.42
C ALA A 136 11.19 -5.86 18.24
N PRO A 137 11.07 -6.59 17.12
CA PRO A 137 10.30 -6.15 15.96
C PRO A 137 8.80 -6.03 16.25
N PHE A 138 8.14 -5.06 15.61
CA PHE A 138 6.69 -4.81 15.68
C PHE A 138 6.01 -5.36 14.43
N GLY A 139 5.63 -6.65 14.48
CA GLY A 139 5.10 -7.41 13.35
C GLY A 139 5.90 -7.22 12.07
N SER A 140 5.28 -6.59 11.06
CA SER A 140 5.87 -6.34 9.75
C SER A 140 6.65 -5.01 9.64
N ALA A 141 6.66 -4.20 10.70
CA ALA A 141 7.36 -2.92 10.75
C ALA A 141 8.87 -3.15 10.99
N ARG A 142 9.64 -3.09 9.91
CA ARG A 142 11.11 -3.22 9.87
C ARG A 142 11.68 -2.19 8.93
N ASP A 143 12.97 -1.91 9.07
CA ASP A 143 13.67 -1.02 8.15
C ASP A 143 13.59 -1.58 6.72
N PRO A 144 13.00 -0.82 5.77
CA PRO A 144 13.00 -1.16 4.36
C PRO A 144 14.37 -1.47 3.74
N ALA A 145 15.45 -0.81 4.21
CA ALA A 145 16.81 -1.03 3.71
C ALA A 145 17.51 -2.22 4.39
N ASP A 146 17.23 -2.43 5.68
CA ASP A 146 17.84 -3.51 6.46
C ASP A 146 16.78 -4.29 7.23
N ASP A 147 16.33 -5.41 6.65
CA ASP A 147 15.31 -6.27 7.26
C ASP A 147 15.78 -6.94 8.59
N GLN A 148 17.07 -6.82 8.96
CA GLN A 148 17.61 -7.21 10.27
C GLN A 148 17.47 -6.10 11.31
N ASN A 149 17.35 -4.84 10.88
CA ASN A 149 17.14 -3.70 11.75
C ASN A 149 15.65 -3.64 12.15
N PRO A 150 15.31 -3.88 13.43
CA PRO A 150 13.93 -3.85 13.91
C PRO A 150 13.36 -2.42 13.96
N ASN A 151 14.18 -1.38 13.70
CA ASN A 151 13.74 0.00 13.71
C ASN A 151 13.40 0.51 12.30
N PRO A 152 12.12 0.61 11.93
CA PRO A 152 11.67 1.09 10.61
C PRO A 152 11.85 2.60 10.39
N GLY A 153 12.41 3.33 11.36
CA GLY A 153 12.51 4.79 11.33
C GLY A 153 11.27 5.50 11.89
N ASP A 154 11.12 6.77 11.50
CA ASP A 154 10.08 7.67 12.00
C ASP A 154 8.70 7.35 11.41
N TYR A 155 7.67 7.50 12.24
CA TYR A 155 6.29 7.36 11.79
C TYR A 155 5.88 8.54 10.91
N SER A 156 5.26 8.22 9.77
CA SER A 156 4.62 9.22 8.93
C SER A 156 3.10 9.15 9.12
N PRO A 157 2.45 10.25 9.50
CA PRO A 157 1.01 10.27 9.74
C PRO A 157 0.21 9.81 8.52
N ILE A 158 -0.72 8.88 8.77
CA ILE A 158 -1.72 8.41 7.80
C ILE A 158 -3.09 8.72 8.40
N ASP A 159 -4.02 9.12 7.54
CA ASP A 159 -5.41 9.33 7.91
C ASP A 159 -6.10 7.99 8.13
N LEU A 160 -6.79 7.86 9.27
CA LEU A 160 -7.50 6.64 9.66
C LEU A 160 -8.99 6.86 9.49
N LEU A 161 -9.62 6.12 8.58
CA LEU A 161 -11.05 6.27 8.30
C LEU A 161 -11.87 5.33 9.19
N ASP A 162 -12.80 5.83 10.00
CA ASP A 162 -13.80 4.96 10.65
C ASP A 162 -14.79 4.49 9.59
N LEU A 163 -14.87 3.18 9.38
CA LEU A 163 -15.70 2.59 8.33
C LEU A 163 -17.21 2.76 8.58
N ARG A 164 -17.62 3.13 9.79
CA ARG A 164 -19.03 3.26 10.17
C ARG A 164 -19.60 4.63 9.83
N ASP A 165 -18.88 5.68 10.18
CA ASP A 165 -19.32 7.07 10.00
C ASP A 165 -18.49 7.87 8.99
N GLN A 166 -17.45 7.25 8.42
CA GLN A 166 -16.53 7.85 7.45
C GLN A 166 -15.75 9.05 8.00
N SER A 167 -15.67 9.19 9.32
CA SER A 167 -14.86 10.22 9.97
C SER A 167 -13.38 9.86 9.95
N THR A 168 -12.53 10.89 9.94
CA THR A 168 -11.07 10.73 9.93
C THR A 168 -10.51 10.90 11.33
N HIS A 169 -9.65 9.97 11.73
CA HIS A 169 -8.97 9.92 13.02
C HIS A 169 -7.46 9.97 12.87
N THR A 170 -6.78 10.36 13.94
CA THR A 170 -5.33 10.37 14.08
C THR A 170 -4.88 9.28 15.05
N VAL A 171 -3.60 8.92 14.99
CA VAL A 171 -2.99 7.97 15.93
C VAL A 171 -3.14 8.42 17.38
N ASP A 172 -3.04 9.72 17.64
CA ASP A 172 -3.25 10.28 18.98
C ASP A 172 -4.68 10.04 19.46
N GLY A 173 -5.68 10.21 18.59
CA GLY A 173 -7.07 9.90 18.89
C GLY A 173 -7.30 8.41 19.21
N LEU A 174 -6.67 7.51 18.45
CA LEU A 174 -6.74 6.07 18.71
C LEU A 174 -6.03 5.69 20.02
N THR A 175 -4.91 6.34 20.33
CA THR A 175 -4.16 6.15 21.58
C THR A 175 -5.01 6.54 22.78
N GLU A 176 -5.66 7.70 22.72
CA GLU A 176 -6.55 8.17 23.78
C GLU A 176 -7.76 7.25 23.95
N SER A 177 -8.29 6.71 22.86
CA SER A 177 -9.36 5.70 22.88
C SER A 177 -8.93 4.43 23.65
N ILE A 178 -7.74 3.88 23.38
CA ILE A 178 -7.21 2.72 24.14
C ILE A 178 -7.03 3.07 25.62
N ARG A 179 -6.46 4.24 25.91
CA ARG A 179 -6.22 4.71 27.28
C ARG A 179 -7.53 4.78 28.08
N ALA A 180 -8.60 5.25 27.44
CA ALA A 180 -9.95 5.29 27.99
C ALA A 180 -10.63 3.91 28.15
N GLY A 181 -9.94 2.82 27.81
CA GLY A 181 -10.45 1.46 27.94
C GLY A 181 -11.27 0.97 26.75
N LYS A 182 -11.26 1.69 25.62
CA LYS A 182 -12.02 1.31 24.43
C LYS A 182 -11.30 0.22 23.65
N ARG A 183 -12.10 -0.52 22.88
CA ARG A 183 -11.65 -1.56 21.95
C ARG A 183 -11.82 -1.05 20.53
N TRP A 184 -10.92 -1.40 19.62
CA TRP A 184 -11.08 -1.09 18.19
C TRP A 184 -10.31 -2.06 17.29
N VAL A 185 -10.71 -2.10 16.03
CA VAL A 185 -10.03 -2.88 14.97
C VAL A 185 -9.42 -1.94 13.94
N LEU A 186 -8.20 -2.24 13.49
CA LEU A 186 -7.53 -1.55 12.40
C LEU A 186 -7.35 -2.48 11.21
N LEU A 187 -8.00 -2.13 10.10
CA LEU A 187 -7.94 -2.83 8.84
C LEU A 187 -7.05 -2.08 7.84
N GLY A 188 -6.48 -2.81 6.89
CA GLY A 188 -5.71 -2.24 5.81
C GLY A 188 -5.06 -3.31 4.95
N ASP A 189 -4.77 -2.98 3.70
CA ASP A 189 -4.12 -3.89 2.78
C ASP A 189 -2.62 -4.07 3.08
N TYR A 190 -1.98 -4.95 2.33
CA TYR A 190 -0.55 -5.22 2.44
C TYR A 190 0.27 -3.93 2.25
N GLY A 191 1.12 -3.56 3.21
CA GLY A 191 1.96 -2.36 3.07
C GLY A 191 1.27 -1.01 3.33
N ALA A 192 0.01 -1.00 3.78
CA ALA A 192 -0.73 0.21 4.15
C ALA A 192 -0.27 0.85 5.49
N GLY A 193 0.60 0.17 6.25
CA GLY A 193 1.17 0.73 7.49
C GLY A 193 0.54 0.25 8.81
N LYS A 194 -0.28 -0.80 8.82
CA LYS A 194 -0.95 -1.34 10.04
C LYS A 194 -0.01 -1.53 11.24
N SER A 195 1.07 -2.31 11.07
CA SER A 195 2.05 -2.56 12.13
C SER A 195 2.78 -1.27 12.54
N MET A 196 3.04 -0.35 11.60
CA MET A 196 3.65 0.96 11.88
C MET A 196 2.72 1.85 12.73
N THR A 197 1.43 1.90 12.41
CA THR A 197 0.43 2.63 13.19
C THR A 197 0.31 2.04 14.60
N LEU A 198 0.22 0.72 14.74
CA LEU A 198 0.13 0.07 16.05
C LEU A 198 1.42 0.25 16.88
N ARG A 199 2.58 0.29 16.22
CA ARG A 199 3.88 0.65 16.84
C ARG A 199 3.87 2.09 17.36
N GLU A 200 3.33 3.04 16.61
CA GLU A 200 3.23 4.43 17.08
C GLU A 200 2.27 4.55 18.27
N VAL A 201 1.13 3.84 18.25
CA VAL A 201 0.23 3.74 19.42
C VAL A 201 0.99 3.18 20.62
N TYR A 202 1.77 2.10 20.45
CA TYR A 202 2.62 1.55 21.50
C TYR A 202 3.57 2.60 22.08
N PHE A 203 4.33 3.32 21.25
CA PHE A 203 5.27 4.32 21.74
C PHE A 203 4.59 5.50 22.43
N SER A 204 3.41 5.93 21.95
CA SER A 204 2.61 6.95 22.64
C SER A 204 2.16 6.47 24.02
N LEU A 205 1.71 5.23 24.17
CA LEU A 205 1.36 4.64 25.47
C LEU A 205 2.59 4.51 26.39
N VAL A 206 3.76 4.12 25.85
CA VAL A 206 5.02 4.09 26.61
C VAL A 206 5.41 5.47 27.11
N ARG A 207 5.29 6.52 26.27
CA ARG A 207 5.55 7.91 26.68
C ARG A 207 4.62 8.32 27.83
N MET A 208 3.33 8.00 27.74
CA MET A 208 2.33 8.30 28.78
C MET A 208 2.59 7.54 30.10
N TYR A 209 3.04 6.29 30.01
CA TYR A 209 3.45 5.52 31.19
C TYR A 209 4.67 6.14 31.87
N ARG A 210 5.73 6.43 31.09
CA ARG A 210 6.98 7.03 31.59
C ARG A 210 6.79 8.45 32.13
N SER A 211 5.85 9.24 31.59
CA SER A 211 5.52 10.58 32.10
C SER A 211 4.60 10.57 33.32
N GLY A 212 4.05 9.42 33.69
CA GLY A 212 3.10 9.26 34.80
C GLY A 212 1.66 9.67 34.46
N THR A 213 1.33 9.93 33.20
CA THR A 213 -0.03 10.26 32.75
C THR A 213 -0.97 9.06 32.83
N ASP A 214 -0.44 7.85 32.56
CA ASP A 214 -1.07 6.57 32.90
C ASP A 214 -0.02 5.67 33.55
N SER A 215 0.35 5.99 34.80
CA SER A 215 1.37 5.25 35.55
C SER A 215 0.95 3.83 35.95
N TYR A 216 -0.31 3.46 35.68
CA TYR A 216 -0.86 2.17 36.04
C TYR A 216 -0.80 1.18 34.89
N ARG A 217 -1.13 1.61 33.67
CA ARG A 217 -1.26 0.70 32.52
C ARG A 217 -0.12 0.90 31.52
N PHE A 218 0.38 -0.20 31.00
CA PHE A 218 1.43 -0.21 29.98
C PHE A 218 1.00 -1.05 28.77
N PRO A 219 1.57 -0.80 27.58
CA PRO A 219 1.20 -1.55 26.40
C PRO A 219 1.86 -2.94 26.35
N LEU A 220 1.06 -3.99 26.23
CA LEU A 220 1.48 -5.35 25.91
C LEU A 220 1.25 -5.60 24.42
N TYR A 221 2.33 -5.76 23.64
CA TYR A 221 2.25 -5.88 22.18
C TYR A 221 2.60 -7.29 21.73
N LEU A 222 1.66 -7.97 21.08
CA LEU A 222 1.79 -9.35 20.62
C LEU A 222 1.75 -9.44 19.09
N ASN A 223 2.71 -10.16 18.52
CA ASN A 223 2.80 -10.43 17.08
C ASN A 223 2.14 -11.79 16.78
N MET A 224 0.96 -11.82 16.20
CA MET A 224 0.20 -13.08 16.00
C MET A 224 0.90 -14.10 15.09
N ARG A 225 1.80 -13.64 14.20
CA ARG A 225 2.68 -14.51 13.42
C ARG A 225 3.45 -15.54 14.26
N GLU A 226 3.78 -15.18 15.50
CA GLU A 226 4.62 -15.96 16.41
C GLU A 226 3.83 -17.05 17.17
N HIS A 227 2.50 -17.01 17.03
CA HIS A 227 1.55 -17.76 17.83
C HIS A 227 0.73 -18.73 16.97
N GLN A 228 1.34 -19.30 15.92
CA GLN A 228 0.70 -20.29 15.06
C GLN A 228 0.18 -21.48 15.89
N ALA A 229 -1.06 -21.89 15.64
CA ALA A 229 -1.76 -22.99 16.29
C ALA A 229 -1.90 -22.90 17.82
N GLN A 230 -1.54 -21.75 18.44
CA GLN A 230 -1.85 -21.51 19.85
C GLN A 230 -3.30 -21.04 19.98
N THR A 231 -3.95 -21.43 21.07
CA THR A 231 -5.30 -20.98 21.42
C THR A 231 -5.37 -20.39 22.83
N ASP A 232 -4.35 -20.62 23.67
CA ASP A 232 -4.29 -20.15 25.06
C ASP A 232 -3.55 -18.81 25.17
N PRO A 233 -4.21 -17.73 25.64
CA PRO A 233 -3.61 -16.43 25.92
C PRO A 233 -2.38 -16.48 26.85
N VAL A 234 -2.38 -17.37 27.86
CA VAL A 234 -1.27 -17.51 28.82
C VAL A 234 -0.03 -18.01 28.10
N GLU A 235 -0.17 -19.08 27.31
CA GLU A 235 0.95 -19.64 26.54
C GLU A 235 1.49 -18.63 25.52
N ALA A 236 0.62 -17.81 24.92
CA ALA A 236 1.01 -16.76 24.01
C ALA A 236 1.83 -15.66 24.71
N ILE A 237 1.37 -15.15 25.87
CA ILE A 237 2.12 -14.16 26.65
C ILE A 237 3.47 -14.72 27.12
N GLU A 238 3.51 -15.97 27.60
CA GLU A 238 4.77 -16.58 28.03
C GLU A 238 5.76 -16.77 26.88
N ARG A 239 5.27 -17.23 25.72
CA ARG A 239 6.08 -17.37 24.51
C ARG A 239 6.64 -16.02 24.07
N HIS A 240 5.81 -14.97 24.09
CA HIS A 240 6.23 -13.61 23.79
C HIS A 240 7.35 -13.15 24.74
N ALA A 241 7.14 -13.27 26.06
CA ALA A 241 8.12 -12.91 27.06
C ALA A 241 9.46 -13.64 26.85
N ARG A 242 9.43 -14.96 26.63
CA ARG A 242 10.64 -15.75 26.34
C ARG A 242 11.33 -15.28 25.05
N LYS A 243 10.57 -14.94 24.02
CA LYS A 243 11.13 -14.48 22.73
C LYS A 243 11.89 -13.17 22.86
N ILE A 244 11.38 -12.22 23.65
CA ILE A 244 12.07 -10.95 23.93
C ILE A 244 13.08 -11.07 25.07
N SER A 245 13.33 -12.28 25.58
CA SER A 245 14.23 -12.56 26.71
C SER A 245 13.83 -11.91 28.04
N TYR A 246 12.54 -11.67 28.28
CA TYR A 246 12.04 -11.18 29.57
C TYR A 246 12.15 -12.30 30.63
N PRO A 247 12.83 -12.06 31.78
CA PRO A 247 13.26 -13.12 32.69
C PRO A 247 12.14 -13.78 33.50
N ARG A 248 10.98 -13.14 33.63
CA ARG A 248 9.84 -13.62 34.44
C ARG A 248 8.54 -13.67 33.64
N PRO A 249 8.38 -14.60 32.68
CA PRO A 249 7.16 -14.70 31.85
C PRO A 249 5.86 -14.75 32.66
N ASP A 250 5.86 -15.45 33.79
CA ASP A 250 4.73 -15.59 34.70
C ASP A 250 4.24 -14.24 35.26
N LYS A 251 5.16 -13.30 35.50
CA LYS A 251 4.83 -11.95 35.97
C LYS A 251 4.10 -11.13 34.92
N LEU A 252 4.41 -11.33 33.63
CA LEU A 252 3.72 -10.64 32.55
C LEU A 252 2.27 -11.15 32.41
N VAL A 253 2.05 -12.45 32.59
CA VAL A 253 0.70 -13.04 32.66
C VAL A 253 -0.09 -12.47 33.85
N ARG A 254 0.52 -12.35 35.03
CA ARG A 254 -0.11 -11.71 36.20
C ARG A 254 -0.46 -10.24 35.91
N ALA A 255 0.42 -9.49 35.27
CA ALA A 255 0.16 -8.11 34.88
C ALA A 255 -1.05 -7.99 33.96
N TRP A 256 -1.14 -8.84 32.94
CA TRP A 256 -2.32 -8.89 32.05
C TRP A 256 -3.60 -9.21 32.82
N ARG A 257 -3.61 -10.29 33.63
CA ARG A 257 -4.80 -10.69 34.43
C ARG A 257 -5.23 -9.63 35.44
N SER A 258 -4.28 -8.83 35.93
CA SER A 258 -4.55 -7.74 36.88
C SER A 258 -5.08 -6.45 36.24
N GLY A 259 -5.20 -6.42 34.91
CA GLY A 259 -5.67 -5.27 34.14
C GLY A 259 -4.64 -4.14 34.09
N MET A 260 -3.35 -4.45 34.15
CA MET A 260 -2.24 -3.49 33.98
C MET A 260 -1.82 -3.32 32.51
N CYS A 261 -2.37 -4.10 31.59
CA CYS A 261 -1.90 -4.14 30.21
C CYS A 261 -2.96 -3.62 29.23
N HIS A 262 -2.62 -2.58 28.47
CA HIS A 262 -3.30 -2.29 27.21
C HIS A 262 -2.85 -3.30 26.17
N LEU A 263 -3.78 -4.05 25.58
CA LEU A 263 -3.42 -5.14 24.67
C LEU A 263 -3.39 -4.67 23.22
N LEU A 264 -2.26 -4.86 22.54
CA LEU A 264 -2.06 -4.54 21.13
C LEU A 264 -1.75 -5.85 20.37
N ILE A 265 -2.68 -6.30 19.53
CA ILE A 265 -2.60 -7.55 18.78
C ILE A 265 -2.34 -7.23 17.29
N ASP A 266 -1.14 -7.55 16.81
CA ASP A 266 -0.74 -7.31 15.40
C ASP A 266 -0.93 -8.57 14.55
N GLY A 267 -1.74 -8.44 13.50
CA GLY A 267 -1.91 -9.40 12.41
C GLY A 267 -2.81 -10.59 12.74
N PHE A 268 -4.10 -10.39 13.08
CA PHE A 268 -5.01 -11.52 13.30
C PHE A 268 -5.11 -12.47 12.09
N ASP A 269 -4.94 -11.95 10.87
CA ASP A 269 -4.90 -12.74 9.62
C ASP A 269 -3.60 -13.55 9.45
N GLU A 270 -2.65 -13.35 10.37
CA GLU A 270 -1.36 -14.02 10.35
C GLU A 270 -1.36 -15.39 11.04
N ILE A 271 -2.42 -15.77 11.74
CA ILE A 271 -2.59 -17.11 12.33
C ILE A 271 -3.20 -18.07 11.29
N TYR A 272 -2.61 -19.26 11.15
CA TYR A 272 -3.10 -20.30 10.27
C TYR A 272 -3.76 -21.44 11.06
N SER A 273 -4.94 -21.86 10.60
CA SER A 273 -5.53 -23.16 10.93
C SER A 273 -5.47 -24.07 9.69
N PRO A 274 -4.83 -25.26 9.78
CA PRO A 274 -4.86 -26.23 8.70
C PRO A 274 -6.30 -26.60 8.35
N PRO A 275 -6.67 -26.68 7.06
CA PRO A 275 -7.97 -27.22 6.70
C PRO A 275 -8.06 -28.67 7.15
N LEU A 276 -9.11 -28.99 7.91
CA LEU A 276 -9.48 -30.37 8.19
C LEU A 276 -9.65 -31.13 6.86
N ALA A 277 -9.07 -32.32 6.78
CA ALA A 277 -9.20 -33.17 5.60
C ALA A 277 -10.70 -33.45 5.32
N GLY A 278 -11.18 -33.08 4.14
CA GLY A 278 -12.57 -33.32 3.70
C GLY A 278 -13.52 -32.12 3.78
N VAL A 279 -13.06 -30.94 4.21
CA VAL A 279 -13.87 -29.72 4.19
C VAL A 279 -14.16 -29.28 2.74
N SER A 280 -15.44 -29.01 2.43
CA SER A 280 -15.90 -28.58 1.11
C SER A 280 -15.33 -27.21 0.73
N ARG A 281 -15.29 -26.93 -0.58
CA ARG A 281 -14.65 -25.73 -1.17
C ARG A 281 -15.63 -24.55 -1.29
N ASP A 282 -16.61 -24.47 -0.40
CA ASP A 282 -17.66 -23.46 -0.38
C ASP A 282 -17.34 -22.30 0.57
N ALA A 283 -18.08 -21.21 0.42
CA ALA A 283 -17.91 -19.99 1.21
C ALA A 283 -18.01 -20.25 2.72
N ASP A 284 -18.92 -21.14 3.11
CA ASP A 284 -19.19 -21.48 4.51
C ASP A 284 -17.99 -22.19 5.15
N SER A 285 -17.33 -23.06 4.40
CA SER A 285 -16.11 -23.72 4.86
C SER A 285 -14.94 -22.75 5.06
N LEU A 286 -14.77 -21.74 4.18
CA LEU A 286 -13.75 -20.71 4.37
C LEU A 286 -14.05 -19.82 5.58
N ARG A 287 -15.33 -19.47 5.78
CA ARG A 287 -15.78 -18.71 6.95
C ARG A 287 -15.47 -19.46 8.24
N GLU A 288 -15.75 -20.76 8.30
CA GLU A 288 -15.45 -21.61 9.45
C GLU A 288 -13.94 -21.71 9.71
N LEU A 289 -13.12 -21.89 8.66
CA LEU A 289 -11.66 -21.90 8.81
C LEU A 289 -11.11 -20.58 9.35
N ASN A 290 -11.62 -19.45 8.85
CA ASN A 290 -11.22 -18.13 9.33
C ASN A 290 -11.68 -17.90 10.78
N TYR A 291 -12.87 -18.38 11.14
CA TYR A 291 -13.38 -18.34 12.51
C TYR A 291 -12.53 -19.16 13.48
N GLN A 292 -12.03 -20.32 13.06
CA GLN A 292 -11.11 -21.16 13.85
C GLN A 292 -9.71 -20.56 13.93
N ALA A 293 -9.21 -19.95 12.85
CA ALA A 293 -7.87 -19.36 12.80
C ALA A 293 -7.66 -18.24 13.82
N VAL A 294 -8.71 -17.50 14.17
CA VAL A 294 -8.63 -16.37 15.11
C VAL A 294 -8.97 -16.75 16.56
N GLU A 295 -9.05 -18.04 16.90
CA GLU A 295 -9.42 -18.50 18.25
C GLU A 295 -8.58 -17.86 19.36
N LEU A 296 -7.26 -17.72 19.17
CA LEU A 296 -6.39 -17.07 20.15
C LEU A 296 -6.77 -15.60 20.38
N VAL A 297 -7.04 -14.85 19.30
CA VAL A 297 -7.41 -13.44 19.39
C VAL A 297 -8.75 -13.29 20.10
N ARG A 298 -9.71 -14.17 19.76
CA ARG A 298 -11.00 -14.26 20.44
C ARG A 298 -10.84 -14.60 21.93
N ALA A 299 -9.98 -15.54 22.29
CA ALA A 299 -9.68 -15.87 23.68
C ALA A 299 -9.11 -14.66 24.43
N PHE A 300 -8.20 -13.88 23.82
CA PHE A 300 -7.74 -12.62 24.40
C PHE A 300 -8.87 -11.61 24.62
N VAL A 301 -9.81 -11.47 23.69
CA VAL A 301 -10.95 -10.55 23.82
C VAL A 301 -11.88 -10.96 24.98
N ARG A 302 -12.11 -12.26 25.15
CA ARG A 302 -12.94 -12.84 26.22
C ARG A 302 -12.32 -12.79 27.60
N GLU A 303 -11.04 -13.15 27.69
CA GLU A 303 -10.35 -13.32 28.96
C GLU A 303 -9.69 -12.05 29.49
N SER A 304 -9.50 -11.03 28.63
CA SER A 304 -8.91 -9.77 29.08
C SER A 304 -9.82 -9.05 30.08
N PRO A 305 -9.28 -8.56 31.22
CA PRO A 305 -10.05 -7.83 32.22
C PRO A 305 -10.76 -6.60 31.64
N SER A 306 -11.86 -6.19 32.26
CA SER A 306 -12.50 -4.91 31.96
C SER A 306 -11.64 -3.73 32.44
N GLY A 307 -11.58 -2.67 31.65
CA GLY A 307 -10.87 -1.43 31.99
C GLY A 307 -9.72 -1.07 31.04
N PRO A 308 -8.74 -1.95 30.76
CA PRO A 308 -7.72 -1.70 29.75
C PRO A 308 -8.30 -1.77 28.34
N GLY A 309 -7.85 -0.87 27.46
CA GLY A 309 -8.19 -0.92 26.04
C GLY A 309 -7.48 -2.05 25.29
N LEU A 310 -8.07 -2.44 24.16
CA LEU A 310 -7.61 -3.52 23.29
C LEU A 310 -7.65 -3.06 21.83
N ALA A 311 -6.56 -3.24 21.12
CA ALA A 311 -6.49 -2.99 19.69
C ALA A 311 -6.08 -4.24 18.94
N VAL A 312 -6.80 -4.55 17.86
CA VAL A 312 -6.45 -5.65 16.96
C VAL A 312 -6.27 -5.07 15.56
N ASN A 313 -5.31 -5.57 14.79
CA ASN A 313 -5.22 -5.23 13.38
C ASN A 313 -5.19 -6.47 12.47
N GLY A 314 -5.55 -6.28 11.20
CA GLY A 314 -5.45 -7.31 10.17
C GLY A 314 -5.89 -6.82 8.79
N ARG A 315 -6.03 -7.74 7.82
CA ARG A 315 -6.42 -7.40 6.43
C ARG A 315 -7.91 -7.07 6.29
N THR A 316 -8.21 -6.05 5.47
CA THR A 316 -9.57 -5.52 5.23
C THR A 316 -10.59 -6.56 4.80
N HIS A 317 -10.17 -7.53 3.99
CA HIS A 317 -11.07 -8.47 3.34
C HIS A 317 -10.92 -9.91 3.84
N TYR A 318 -10.27 -10.11 5.00
CA TYR A 318 -10.10 -11.45 5.56
C TYR A 318 -11.42 -12.12 5.94
N PHE A 319 -12.40 -11.33 6.40
CA PHE A 319 -13.77 -11.78 6.65
C PHE A 319 -14.72 -11.22 5.58
N ALA A 320 -15.86 -11.89 5.39
CA ALA A 320 -16.80 -11.52 4.33
C ALA A 320 -17.58 -10.24 4.62
N SER A 321 -17.75 -9.88 5.89
CA SER A 321 -18.35 -8.62 6.32
C SER A 321 -17.69 -8.11 7.61
N GLN A 322 -17.97 -6.85 7.96
CA GLN A 322 -17.58 -6.28 9.25
C GLN A 322 -18.28 -7.00 10.42
N GLU A 323 -19.53 -7.42 10.22
CA GLU A 323 -20.28 -8.20 11.20
C GLU A 323 -19.61 -9.56 11.43
N ASP A 324 -19.15 -10.22 10.37
CA ASP A 324 -18.44 -11.50 10.45
C ASP A 324 -17.13 -11.36 11.21
N LEU A 325 -16.38 -10.29 10.96
CA LEU A 325 -15.15 -9.95 11.67
C LEU A 325 -15.42 -9.76 13.17
N LEU A 326 -16.37 -8.91 13.53
CA LEU A 326 -16.69 -8.63 14.95
C LEU A 326 -17.18 -9.89 15.66
N THR A 327 -18.04 -10.68 15.00
CA THR A 327 -18.51 -11.98 15.53
C THR A 327 -17.36 -12.97 15.71
N ALA A 328 -16.45 -13.07 14.74
CA ALA A 328 -15.34 -14.01 14.81
C ALA A 328 -14.34 -13.64 15.93
N LEU A 329 -14.12 -12.34 16.16
CA LEU A 329 -13.25 -11.84 17.23
C LEU A 329 -13.94 -11.73 18.59
N ASP A 330 -15.25 -11.96 18.68
CA ASP A 330 -16.07 -11.79 19.89
C ASP A 330 -16.08 -10.35 20.41
N LEU A 331 -16.10 -9.40 19.47
CA LEU A 331 -16.17 -7.96 19.75
C LEU A 331 -17.61 -7.45 19.64
N ASP A 332 -17.94 -6.42 20.41
CA ASP A 332 -19.26 -5.79 20.39
C ASP A 332 -19.54 -5.15 19.02
N SER A 333 -20.81 -5.16 18.60
CA SER A 333 -21.24 -4.61 17.30
C SER A 333 -20.96 -3.10 17.13
N ASP A 334 -20.81 -2.37 18.23
CA ASP A 334 -20.48 -0.94 18.25
C ASP A 334 -18.96 -0.68 18.33
N THR A 335 -18.12 -1.73 18.25
CA THR A 335 -16.67 -1.59 18.21
C THR A 335 -16.25 -0.82 16.94
N PRO A 336 -15.48 0.29 17.06
CA PRO A 336 -14.94 1.01 15.92
C PRO A 336 -14.03 0.15 15.04
N ILE A 337 -14.19 0.28 13.72
CA ILE A 337 -13.33 -0.35 12.71
C ILE A 337 -12.70 0.75 11.87
N TYR A 338 -11.41 0.96 12.03
CA TYR A 338 -10.62 1.92 11.28
C TYR A 338 -9.98 1.27 10.06
N SER A 339 -9.85 2.01 8.97
CA SER A 339 -9.18 1.56 7.74
C SER A 339 -8.01 2.47 7.39
N LEU A 340 -6.90 1.86 6.97
CA LEU A 340 -5.75 2.54 6.37
C LEU A 340 -5.84 2.52 4.86
N SER A 341 -5.63 3.69 4.26
CA SER A 341 -5.51 3.90 2.82
C SER A 341 -4.07 4.18 2.39
N ASP A 342 -3.83 4.23 1.08
CA ASP A 342 -2.55 4.72 0.53
C ASP A 342 -2.34 6.20 0.85
N PHE A 343 -1.09 6.68 0.82
CA PHE A 343 -0.83 8.10 1.08
C PHE A 343 -1.55 8.99 0.06
N SER A 344 -2.12 10.08 0.57
CA SER A 344 -2.47 11.22 -0.27
C SER A 344 -1.22 11.81 -0.94
N ALA A 345 -1.40 12.55 -2.03
CA ALA A 345 -0.29 13.25 -2.68
C ALA A 345 0.45 14.21 -1.71
N GLY A 346 -0.26 14.78 -0.73
CA GLY A 346 0.34 15.60 0.32
C GLY A 346 1.21 14.80 1.29
N GLN A 347 0.69 13.67 1.81
CA GLN A 347 1.43 12.77 2.70
C GLN A 347 2.65 12.16 2.00
N MET A 348 2.54 11.79 0.73
CA MET A 348 3.66 11.29 -0.06
C MET A 348 4.79 12.32 -0.15
N ARG A 349 4.48 13.59 -0.49
CA ARG A 349 5.49 14.66 -0.53
C ARG A 349 6.14 14.89 0.83
N GLN A 350 5.35 14.87 1.91
CA GLN A 350 5.86 14.99 3.27
C GLN A 350 6.78 13.81 3.65
N TYR A 351 6.39 12.59 3.29
CA TYR A 351 7.21 11.38 3.50
C TYR A 351 8.54 11.50 2.76
N LEU A 352 8.50 11.78 1.46
CA LEU A 352 9.67 11.83 0.61
C LEU A 352 10.61 12.99 0.99
N SER A 353 10.09 14.17 1.31
CA SER A 353 10.89 15.31 1.79
C SER A 353 11.66 15.03 3.08
N ARG A 354 11.06 14.30 4.03
CA ARG A 354 11.75 13.84 5.25
C ARG A 354 12.91 12.88 4.94
N HIS A 355 12.82 12.15 3.84
CA HIS A 355 13.85 11.23 3.37
C HIS A 355 14.81 11.88 2.35
N GLY A 356 14.81 13.21 2.23
CA GLY A 356 15.75 13.96 1.39
C GLY A 356 15.33 14.14 -0.07
N TRP A 357 14.07 13.83 -0.44
CA TRP A 357 13.51 14.14 -1.76
C TRP A 357 13.07 15.61 -1.84
N SER A 358 13.74 16.43 -2.65
CA SER A 358 13.36 17.85 -2.83
C SER A 358 12.79 18.20 -4.21
N THR A 359 12.76 17.24 -5.14
CA THR A 359 12.25 17.43 -6.52
C THR A 359 10.78 17.03 -6.65
N ASP A 360 10.17 17.34 -7.79
CA ASP A 360 8.82 16.86 -8.10
C ASP A 360 8.79 15.32 -8.13
N VAL A 361 7.76 14.74 -7.53
CA VAL A 361 7.58 13.28 -7.47
C VAL A 361 7.01 12.81 -8.81
N PRO A 362 7.69 11.90 -9.53
CA PRO A 362 7.17 11.36 -10.79
C PRO A 362 5.82 10.66 -10.60
N GLU A 363 4.95 10.73 -11.61
CA GLU A 363 3.60 10.15 -11.55
C GLU A 363 3.60 8.63 -11.34
N TRP A 364 4.63 7.93 -11.85
CA TRP A 364 4.76 6.48 -11.72
C TRP A 364 5.09 6.00 -10.31
N VAL A 365 5.50 6.90 -9.40
CA VAL A 365 5.91 6.51 -8.04
C VAL A 365 4.68 6.04 -7.25
N PRO A 366 4.71 4.82 -6.65
CA PRO A 366 3.57 4.27 -5.94
C PRO A 366 3.22 5.09 -4.71
N ARG A 367 1.93 5.18 -4.36
CA ARG A 367 1.45 5.91 -3.18
C ARG A 367 1.52 5.12 -1.87
N ARG A 368 1.79 3.83 -1.97
CA ARG A 368 1.76 2.91 -0.83
C ARG A 368 2.96 3.14 0.11
N PRO A 369 2.76 3.35 1.42
CA PRO A 369 3.83 3.69 2.35
C PRO A 369 5.01 2.72 2.32
N LEU A 370 4.74 1.41 2.26
CA LEU A 370 5.80 0.41 2.19
C LEU A 370 6.67 0.55 0.94
N LEU A 371 6.03 0.72 -0.23
CA LEU A 371 6.75 0.82 -1.51
C LEU A 371 7.58 2.12 -1.57
N LEU A 372 7.05 3.20 -1.02
CA LEU A 372 7.77 4.47 -0.88
C LEU A 372 8.96 4.35 0.06
N GLY A 373 8.81 3.67 1.21
CA GLY A 373 9.91 3.43 2.12
C GLY A 373 11.06 2.67 1.47
N TRP A 374 10.76 1.76 0.56
CA TRP A 374 11.77 1.00 -0.18
C TRP A 374 12.49 1.83 -1.24
N LEU A 375 11.75 2.68 -1.97
CA LEU A 375 12.36 3.64 -2.88
C LEU A 375 13.23 4.64 -2.12
N ALA A 376 12.79 5.09 -0.95
CA ALA A 376 13.50 6.06 -0.13
C ALA A 376 14.76 5.49 0.54
N SER A 377 14.69 4.24 1.02
CA SER A 377 15.77 3.59 1.79
C SER A 377 16.99 3.22 0.95
N ARG A 378 16.86 3.23 -0.38
CA ARG A 378 17.95 2.91 -1.31
C ARG A 378 19.15 3.86 -1.20
N GLY A 379 19.08 5.01 -0.52
CA GLY A 379 20.12 6.06 -0.56
C GLY A 379 20.35 6.68 -1.95
N HIS A 380 19.78 6.06 -2.99
CA HIS A 380 19.73 6.52 -4.37
C HIS A 380 18.74 7.65 -4.60
N LEU A 381 18.06 8.09 -3.55
CA LEU A 381 17.27 9.30 -3.58
C LEU A 381 18.15 10.52 -3.94
N GLN A 382 19.44 10.50 -3.55
CA GLN A 382 20.43 11.50 -3.99
C GLN A 382 21.09 11.16 -5.33
N SER A 383 21.37 9.88 -5.64
CA SER A 383 21.99 9.53 -6.93
C SER A 383 21.02 9.54 -8.13
N ALA A 384 19.71 9.49 -7.91
CA ALA A 384 18.68 9.64 -8.93
C ALA A 384 18.40 11.12 -9.26
N VAL A 385 18.85 12.04 -8.40
CA VAL A 385 18.69 13.50 -8.59
C VAL A 385 19.86 14.10 -9.36
N ASP A 386 21.06 13.51 -9.29
CA ASP A 386 22.22 14.00 -10.03
C ASP A 386 22.22 13.60 -11.52
N ALA A 387 21.39 12.63 -11.92
CA ALA A 387 21.13 12.31 -13.32
C ALA A 387 19.80 11.55 -13.46
N ASN A 388 19.00 11.92 -14.48
CA ASN A 388 17.75 11.30 -14.93
C ASN A 388 17.81 9.77 -15.19
N HIS A 389 18.15 8.93 -14.20
CA HIS A 389 18.62 7.55 -14.41
C HIS A 389 17.76 6.43 -13.83
N LEU A 390 16.57 6.71 -13.27
CA LEU A 390 15.62 5.62 -13.01
C LEU A 390 14.40 5.76 -13.93
N SER A 391 14.38 4.94 -14.98
CA SER A 391 13.18 4.76 -15.79
C SER A 391 12.06 4.15 -14.92
N PRO A 392 10.77 4.44 -15.20
CA PRO A 392 9.66 3.76 -14.53
C PRO A 392 9.79 2.23 -14.60
N ALA A 393 10.26 1.72 -15.73
CA ALA A 393 10.49 0.30 -15.98
C ALA A 393 11.51 -0.30 -14.99
N ASP A 394 12.68 0.32 -14.84
CA ASP A 394 13.72 -0.14 -13.91
C ASP A 394 13.27 -0.05 -12.44
N GLY A 395 12.52 1.01 -12.10
CA GLY A 395 11.98 1.20 -10.76
C GLY A 395 11.01 0.10 -10.37
N TRP A 396 10.05 -0.20 -11.24
CA TRP A 396 9.04 -1.23 -11.00
C TRP A 396 9.60 -2.66 -11.03
N ASP A 397 10.50 -2.97 -11.97
CA ASP A 397 11.20 -4.26 -12.02
C ASP A 397 11.95 -4.54 -10.71
N TRP A 398 12.69 -3.55 -10.22
CA TRP A 398 13.39 -3.64 -8.95
C TRP A 398 12.42 -3.82 -7.78
N LEU A 399 11.39 -2.99 -7.68
CA LEU A 399 10.38 -3.05 -6.60
C LEU A 399 9.76 -4.44 -6.51
N LEU A 400 9.29 -4.98 -7.63
CA LEU A 400 8.69 -6.32 -7.66
C LEU A 400 9.69 -7.38 -7.16
N GLY A 401 10.95 -7.29 -7.59
CA GLY A 401 12.02 -8.19 -7.13
C GLY A 401 12.28 -8.11 -5.62
N VAL A 402 12.35 -6.91 -5.05
CA VAL A 402 12.57 -6.78 -3.60
C VAL A 402 11.36 -7.34 -2.84
N ILE A 403 10.13 -7.17 -3.34
CA ILE A 403 8.90 -7.56 -2.62
C ILE A 403 8.90 -9.08 -2.48
N CYS A 404 9.15 -9.77 -3.59
CA CYS A 404 9.24 -11.23 -3.60
C CYS A 404 10.40 -11.75 -2.75
N ARG A 405 11.57 -11.09 -2.74
CA ARG A 405 12.70 -11.49 -1.88
C ARG A 405 12.41 -11.34 -0.39
N ARG A 406 11.70 -10.28 0.01
CA ARG A 406 11.29 -10.07 1.40
C ARG A 406 10.31 -11.15 1.84
N ASP A 407 9.23 -11.37 1.09
CA ASP A 407 8.20 -12.34 1.47
C ASP A 407 8.72 -13.78 1.45
N ALA A 408 9.67 -14.10 0.57
CA ALA A 408 10.40 -15.36 0.57
C ALA A 408 11.19 -15.62 1.87
N ARG A 409 11.82 -14.58 2.46
CA ARG A 409 12.57 -14.70 3.72
C ARG A 409 11.65 -14.90 4.92
N VAL A 410 10.47 -14.31 4.87
CA VAL A 410 9.50 -14.28 5.96
C VAL A 410 8.93 -15.66 6.29
N GLU A 411 8.59 -16.48 5.28
CA GLU A 411 7.95 -17.79 5.53
C GLU A 411 8.86 -19.01 5.33
N GLY A 412 10.13 -18.81 4.93
CA GLY A 412 11.16 -19.84 4.88
C GLY A 412 10.80 -21.04 4.01
N GLY A 413 11.24 -21.06 2.75
CA GLY A 413 11.12 -22.27 1.93
C GLY A 413 11.04 -22.09 0.42
N ILE A 414 11.06 -20.86 -0.10
CA ILE A 414 11.09 -20.57 -1.54
C ILE A 414 12.07 -19.42 -1.79
N PRO A 415 13.04 -19.54 -2.72
CA PRO A 415 13.87 -18.43 -3.17
C PRO A 415 13.03 -17.28 -3.75
N GLY A 416 13.39 -16.02 -3.43
CA GLY A 416 12.64 -14.84 -3.86
C GLY A 416 12.43 -14.73 -5.37
N ASP A 417 13.41 -15.15 -6.17
CA ASP A 417 13.30 -15.09 -7.63
C ASP A 417 12.31 -16.14 -8.17
N LEU A 418 12.19 -17.30 -7.52
CA LEU A 418 11.18 -18.30 -7.85
C LEU A 418 9.78 -17.84 -7.41
N LEU A 419 9.67 -17.18 -6.25
CA LEU A 419 8.41 -16.57 -5.83
C LEU A 419 7.96 -15.50 -6.83
N ARG A 420 8.89 -14.68 -7.33
CA ARG A 420 8.61 -13.72 -8.40
C ARG A 420 8.09 -14.43 -9.65
N GLN A 421 8.74 -15.49 -10.11
CA GLN A 421 8.26 -16.26 -11.27
C GLN A 421 6.84 -16.81 -11.08
N VAL A 422 6.48 -17.25 -9.86
CA VAL A 422 5.10 -17.68 -9.57
C VAL A 422 4.12 -16.51 -9.74
N LEU A 423 4.47 -15.31 -9.27
CA LEU A 423 3.64 -14.10 -9.45
C LEU A 423 3.47 -13.74 -10.93
N GLU A 424 4.56 -13.78 -11.68
CA GLU A 424 4.59 -13.51 -13.11
C GLU A 424 3.71 -14.52 -13.86
N ARG A 425 3.76 -15.81 -13.48
CA ARG A 425 2.87 -16.85 -14.03
C ARG A 425 1.40 -16.59 -13.71
N ILE A 426 1.08 -16.18 -12.48
CA ILE A 426 -0.29 -15.81 -12.11
C ILE A 426 -0.75 -14.62 -12.97
N ALA A 427 0.08 -13.59 -13.13
CA ALA A 427 -0.22 -12.39 -13.90
C ALA A 427 -0.49 -12.68 -15.39
N THR A 428 0.24 -13.64 -15.96
CA THR A 428 0.00 -14.16 -17.30
C THR A 428 -1.32 -14.94 -17.38
N ASN A 429 -1.58 -15.82 -16.41
CA ASN A 429 -2.76 -16.67 -16.43
C ASN A 429 -4.06 -15.84 -16.33
N VAL A 430 -4.11 -14.79 -15.51
CA VAL A 430 -5.32 -13.97 -15.33
C VAL A 430 -5.69 -13.12 -16.56
N ARG A 431 -4.87 -13.07 -17.60
CA ARG A 431 -5.18 -12.31 -18.82
C ARG A 431 -6.43 -12.78 -19.54
N HIS A 432 -6.90 -13.99 -19.24
CA HIS A 432 -8.16 -14.53 -19.76
C HIS A 432 -9.41 -13.93 -19.12
N THR A 433 -9.28 -13.18 -18.02
CA THR A 433 -10.43 -12.56 -17.35
C THR A 433 -10.75 -11.20 -17.97
N ALA A 434 -11.96 -10.68 -17.77
CA ALA A 434 -12.40 -9.44 -18.42
C ALA A 434 -11.54 -8.20 -18.09
N ASN A 435 -10.94 -8.12 -16.90
CA ASN A 435 -10.09 -7.00 -16.48
C ASN A 435 -8.59 -7.35 -16.44
N GLY A 436 -8.24 -8.63 -16.62
CA GLY A 436 -6.87 -9.12 -16.53
C GLY A 436 -6.25 -9.06 -15.12
N LEU A 437 -6.99 -8.69 -14.08
CA LEU A 437 -6.48 -8.59 -12.70
C LEU A 437 -6.91 -9.77 -11.83
N GLY A 438 -8.01 -10.43 -12.18
CA GLY A 438 -8.58 -11.56 -11.46
C GLY A 438 -9.97 -11.90 -12.00
N PRO A 439 -10.71 -12.83 -11.37
CA PRO A 439 -10.39 -13.50 -10.11
C PRO A 439 -9.23 -14.50 -10.24
N VAL A 440 -8.51 -14.71 -9.13
CA VAL A 440 -7.48 -15.71 -8.92
C VAL A 440 -7.93 -16.62 -7.79
N TYR A 441 -8.23 -17.87 -8.11
CA TYR A 441 -8.63 -18.86 -7.12
C TYR A 441 -7.42 -19.59 -6.54
N VAL A 442 -7.63 -20.28 -5.42
CA VAL A 442 -6.58 -21.07 -4.76
C VAL A 442 -5.97 -22.12 -5.71
N ASP A 443 -6.79 -22.73 -6.57
CA ASP A 443 -6.31 -23.70 -7.55
C ASP A 443 -5.45 -23.05 -8.65
N ASP A 444 -5.70 -21.78 -9.00
CA ASP A 444 -4.83 -21.03 -9.92
C ASP A 444 -3.46 -20.75 -9.30
N LEU A 445 -3.43 -20.37 -8.01
CA LEU A 445 -2.19 -20.17 -7.25
C LEU A 445 -1.37 -21.47 -7.19
N ARG A 446 -2.03 -22.59 -6.92
CA ARG A 446 -1.40 -23.92 -6.88
C ARG A 446 -0.91 -24.37 -8.24
N SER A 447 -1.67 -24.11 -9.30
CA SER A 447 -1.27 -24.44 -10.67
C SER A 447 -0.04 -23.64 -11.05
N ALA A 448 -0.06 -22.31 -10.88
CA ALA A 448 1.09 -21.46 -11.15
C ALA A 448 2.32 -21.87 -10.32
N PHE A 449 2.13 -22.20 -9.04
CA PHE A 449 3.20 -22.73 -8.19
C PHE A 449 3.79 -24.02 -8.77
N ARG A 450 2.94 -24.99 -9.13
CA ARG A 450 3.38 -26.26 -9.71
C ARG A 450 4.07 -26.06 -11.06
N ASP A 451 3.61 -25.12 -11.86
CA ASP A 451 4.18 -24.81 -13.17
C ASP A 451 5.61 -24.28 -13.05
N VAL A 452 5.88 -23.45 -12.03
CA VAL A 452 7.23 -22.92 -11.76
C VAL A 452 8.09 -23.93 -11.01
N MET A 453 7.58 -24.47 -9.90
CA MET A 453 8.36 -25.27 -8.94
C MET A 453 8.46 -26.75 -9.32
N LYS A 454 7.59 -27.24 -10.20
CA LYS A 454 7.47 -28.65 -10.63
C LYS A 454 7.06 -29.64 -9.54
N TYR A 455 6.59 -29.15 -8.38
CA TYR A 455 6.02 -29.94 -7.29
C TYR A 455 4.86 -29.16 -6.62
N PRO A 456 3.93 -29.82 -5.90
CA PRO A 456 2.82 -29.14 -5.21
C PRO A 456 3.29 -28.41 -3.93
N PRO A 457 2.66 -27.30 -3.53
CA PRO A 457 3.05 -26.56 -2.32
C PRO A 457 2.81 -27.39 -1.05
N ASN A 458 3.71 -27.28 -0.08
CA ASN A 458 3.53 -27.81 1.28
C ASN A 458 2.73 -26.83 2.17
N GLU A 459 2.45 -27.21 3.42
CA GLU A 459 1.65 -26.39 4.35
C GLU A 459 2.16 -24.95 4.53
N LYS A 460 3.48 -24.76 4.70
CA LYS A 460 4.06 -23.41 4.83
C LYS A 460 3.92 -22.62 3.53
N GLN A 461 4.13 -23.27 2.39
CA GLN A 461 4.02 -22.64 1.09
C GLN A 461 2.56 -22.28 0.76
N GLU A 462 1.58 -23.06 1.22
CA GLU A 462 0.16 -22.74 1.11
C GLU A 462 -0.20 -21.45 1.88
N VAL A 463 0.37 -21.25 3.06
CA VAL A 463 0.21 -19.99 3.83
C VAL A 463 0.77 -18.81 3.03
N LEU A 464 1.97 -18.95 2.48
CA LEU A 464 2.58 -17.92 1.63
C LEU A 464 1.72 -17.61 0.41
N LEU A 465 1.18 -18.63 -0.28
CA LEU A 465 0.30 -18.45 -1.43
C LEU A 465 -0.99 -17.69 -1.06
N ARG A 466 -1.56 -17.97 0.12
CA ARG A 466 -2.70 -17.21 0.64
C ARG A 466 -2.36 -15.78 1.05
N ARG A 467 -1.08 -15.45 1.23
CA ARG A 467 -0.62 -14.11 1.57
C ARG A 467 0.13 -13.40 0.44
N PHE A 468 0.18 -14.02 -0.74
CA PHE A 468 1.02 -13.64 -1.87
C PHE A 468 1.11 -12.11 -2.07
N PRO A 469 2.32 -11.54 -2.17
CA PRO A 469 2.49 -10.11 -2.38
C PRO A 469 1.81 -9.65 -3.68
N GLY A 470 1.22 -8.45 -3.65
CA GLY A 470 0.58 -7.84 -4.82
C GLY A 470 -0.82 -8.39 -5.13
N LEU A 471 -1.28 -9.42 -4.43
CA LEU A 471 -2.66 -9.91 -4.51
C LEU A 471 -3.48 -9.49 -3.29
N ILE A 472 -4.67 -8.96 -3.55
CA ILE A 472 -5.70 -8.66 -2.54
C ILE A 472 -6.90 -9.57 -2.76
N ILE A 473 -7.76 -9.69 -1.75
CA ILE A 473 -8.99 -10.48 -1.88
C ILE A 473 -9.95 -9.71 -2.79
N ASP A 474 -10.49 -10.42 -3.77
CA ASP A 474 -11.45 -9.91 -4.75
C ASP A 474 -12.88 -10.16 -4.27
N ASN A 475 -13.19 -11.41 -3.94
CA ASN A 475 -14.49 -11.79 -3.38
C ASN A 475 -14.29 -12.65 -2.12
N PRO A 476 -14.59 -12.12 -0.93
CA PRO A 476 -14.43 -12.83 0.33
C PRO A 476 -15.22 -14.15 0.42
N SER A 477 -16.41 -14.21 -0.17
CA SER A 477 -17.25 -15.42 -0.16
C SER A 477 -16.61 -16.55 -0.93
N THR A 478 -15.93 -16.26 -2.04
CA THR A 478 -15.24 -17.29 -2.83
C THR A 478 -13.78 -17.49 -2.42
N GLY A 479 -13.23 -16.60 -1.58
CA GLY A 479 -11.81 -16.51 -1.30
C GLY A 479 -10.95 -16.17 -2.52
N SER A 480 -11.56 -15.71 -3.62
CA SER A 480 -10.84 -15.30 -4.82
C SER A 480 -10.01 -14.05 -4.54
N LYS A 481 -8.94 -13.90 -5.29
CA LYS A 481 -8.04 -12.76 -5.22
C LYS A 481 -7.99 -12.01 -6.54
N ARG A 482 -7.39 -10.83 -6.53
CA ARG A 482 -6.99 -10.10 -7.72
C ARG A 482 -5.70 -9.35 -7.48
N PHE A 483 -5.01 -8.98 -8.57
CA PHE A 483 -3.94 -8.00 -8.50
C PHE A 483 -4.46 -6.69 -7.91
N ILE A 484 -3.62 -6.11 -7.07
CA ILE A 484 -3.94 -4.88 -6.34
C ILE A 484 -4.28 -3.73 -7.29
N ASP A 485 -3.50 -3.60 -8.35
CA ASP A 485 -3.66 -2.63 -9.42
C ASP A 485 -3.14 -3.20 -10.76
N ALA A 486 -3.34 -2.43 -11.82
CA ALA A 486 -2.89 -2.78 -13.16
C ALA A 486 -1.37 -2.71 -13.31
N ASP A 487 -0.68 -1.80 -12.62
CA ASP A 487 0.77 -1.63 -12.76
C ASP A 487 1.51 -2.87 -12.27
N VAL A 488 1.19 -3.38 -11.09
CA VAL A 488 1.77 -4.61 -10.55
C VAL A 488 1.49 -5.80 -11.48
N ALA A 489 0.28 -5.90 -12.04
CA ALA A 489 -0.05 -6.95 -13.00
C ALA A 489 0.78 -6.84 -14.28
N GLN A 490 0.93 -5.64 -14.85
CA GLN A 490 1.70 -5.39 -16.07
C GLN A 490 3.20 -5.68 -15.89
N VAL A 491 3.78 -5.22 -14.77
CA VAL A 491 5.18 -5.47 -14.42
C VAL A 491 5.42 -6.97 -14.21
N ALA A 492 4.48 -7.68 -13.58
CA ALA A 492 4.58 -9.13 -13.42
C ALA A 492 4.43 -9.90 -14.75
N ARG A 493 3.52 -9.49 -15.65
CA ARG A 493 3.39 -10.12 -16.98
C ARG A 493 4.68 -10.00 -17.80
N ALA A 494 5.42 -8.91 -17.65
CA ALA A 494 6.67 -8.67 -18.37
C ALA A 494 7.69 -9.80 -18.21
N GLY A 495 7.74 -10.48 -17.04
CA GLY A 495 8.67 -11.57 -16.79
C GLY A 495 8.45 -12.79 -17.68
N ASP A 496 7.20 -13.24 -17.84
CA ASP A 496 6.87 -14.38 -18.70
C ASP A 496 7.04 -14.03 -20.18
N ILE A 497 6.67 -12.81 -20.60
CA ILE A 497 6.89 -12.33 -21.97
C ILE A 497 8.39 -12.29 -22.30
N SER A 498 9.20 -11.74 -21.41
CA SER A 498 10.66 -11.70 -21.58
C SER A 498 11.26 -13.11 -21.66
N ARG A 499 10.81 -14.05 -20.81
CA ARG A 499 11.22 -15.47 -20.89
C ARG A 499 10.81 -16.15 -22.18
N TYR A 500 9.63 -15.84 -22.70
CA TYR A 500 9.19 -16.31 -24.00
C TYR A 500 10.13 -15.81 -25.11
N VAL A 501 10.47 -14.52 -25.15
CA VAL A 501 11.40 -13.95 -26.14
C VAL A 501 12.78 -14.60 -26.07
N MET A 502 13.30 -14.81 -24.85
CA MET A 502 14.60 -15.46 -24.65
C MET A 502 14.62 -16.93 -25.09
N SER A 503 13.48 -17.62 -25.06
CA SER A 503 13.41 -19.05 -25.37
C SER A 503 12.07 -19.50 -25.95
N PRO A 504 11.66 -19.05 -27.16
CA PRO A 504 10.31 -19.26 -27.68
C PRO A 504 9.95 -20.74 -27.89
N SER A 505 10.95 -21.56 -28.18
CA SER A 505 10.77 -22.99 -28.46
C SER A 505 10.64 -23.87 -27.20
N SER A 506 11.19 -23.43 -26.05
CA SER A 506 11.20 -24.22 -24.82
C SER A 506 10.29 -23.66 -23.73
N PHE A 507 9.99 -22.37 -23.78
CA PHE A 507 9.06 -21.71 -22.87
C PHE A 507 7.76 -21.40 -23.61
N LEU A 508 6.75 -22.26 -23.42
CA LEU A 508 5.49 -22.13 -24.12
C LEU A 508 4.49 -21.30 -23.31
N LEU A 509 3.87 -20.33 -23.97
CA LEU A 509 2.70 -19.60 -23.49
C LEU A 509 1.51 -19.97 -24.36
N ASP A 510 0.35 -20.13 -23.74
CA ASP A 510 -0.92 -20.25 -24.44
C ASP A 510 -1.75 -18.99 -24.24
N SER A 511 -1.78 -18.16 -25.28
CA SER A 511 -2.44 -16.85 -25.32
C SER A 511 -3.80 -16.87 -26.01
N LYS A 512 -4.28 -18.03 -26.48
CA LYS A 512 -5.54 -18.14 -27.22
C LYS A 512 -6.76 -17.65 -26.46
N LEU A 513 -6.72 -17.72 -25.13
CA LEU A 513 -7.80 -17.27 -24.27
C LEU A 513 -7.52 -15.89 -23.65
N TRP A 514 -6.39 -15.25 -23.97
CA TRP A 514 -6.07 -13.94 -23.41
C TRP A 514 -6.99 -12.87 -23.99
N MET A 515 -7.66 -12.16 -23.10
CA MET A 515 -8.54 -11.02 -23.43
C MET A 515 -7.83 -9.68 -23.27
N ASN A 516 -6.69 -9.65 -22.56
CA ASN A 516 -5.98 -8.41 -22.22
C ASN A 516 -4.57 -8.43 -22.79
N LEU A 517 -4.14 -7.31 -23.38
CA LEU A 517 -2.78 -7.07 -23.87
C LEU A 517 -1.81 -6.67 -22.75
N LEU A 518 -0.51 -6.80 -23.04
CA LEU A 518 0.55 -6.14 -22.30
C LEU A 518 0.43 -4.63 -22.55
N GLY A 519 0.25 -3.86 -21.47
CA GLY A 519 0.13 -2.42 -21.51
C GLY A 519 1.49 -1.71 -21.56
N PRO A 520 1.52 -0.39 -21.74
CA PRO A 520 2.77 0.36 -21.95
C PRO A 520 3.84 0.13 -20.88
N LEU A 521 3.46 0.12 -19.60
CA LEU A 521 4.40 -0.18 -18.51
C LEU A 521 4.98 -1.59 -18.60
N GLY A 522 4.15 -2.60 -18.90
CA GLY A 522 4.61 -3.98 -19.06
C GLY A 522 5.53 -4.15 -20.26
N THR A 523 5.26 -3.45 -21.35
CA THR A 523 6.11 -3.39 -22.55
C THR A 523 7.46 -2.78 -22.23
N ALA A 524 7.48 -1.60 -21.59
CA ALA A 524 8.72 -0.92 -21.19
C ALA A 524 9.56 -1.75 -20.21
N VAL A 525 8.93 -2.43 -19.23
CA VAL A 525 9.62 -3.36 -18.32
C VAL A 525 10.20 -4.55 -19.10
N SER A 526 9.46 -5.12 -20.04
CA SER A 526 9.94 -6.23 -20.87
C SER A 526 11.14 -5.80 -21.73
N ALA A 527 11.08 -4.60 -22.32
CA ALA A 527 12.18 -4.02 -23.08
C ALA A 527 13.43 -3.87 -22.21
N ALA A 528 13.31 -3.22 -21.06
CA ALA A 528 14.42 -3.03 -20.11
C ALA A 528 15.03 -4.36 -19.62
N LEU A 529 14.22 -5.40 -19.43
CA LEU A 529 14.70 -6.74 -19.08
C LEU A 529 15.48 -7.39 -20.23
N LEU A 530 14.99 -7.27 -21.47
CA LEU A 530 15.63 -7.85 -22.64
C LEU A 530 16.91 -7.13 -23.03
N GLU A 531 16.96 -5.79 -22.95
CA GLU A 531 18.18 -5.02 -23.21
C GLU A 531 19.34 -5.45 -22.28
N LYS A 532 19.04 -5.67 -21.00
CA LYS A 532 20.02 -6.14 -20.00
C LYS A 532 20.62 -7.50 -20.36
N VAL A 533 19.83 -8.40 -20.95
CA VAL A 533 20.23 -9.80 -21.19
C VAL A 533 20.73 -10.04 -22.61
N LEU A 534 20.04 -9.50 -23.61
CA LEU A 534 20.28 -9.78 -25.02
C LEU A 534 21.21 -8.77 -25.69
N GLN A 535 21.28 -7.53 -25.20
CA GLN A 535 22.09 -6.46 -25.80
C GLN A 535 21.84 -6.38 -27.32
N GLU A 536 22.89 -6.46 -28.15
CA GLU A 536 22.81 -6.42 -29.62
C GLU A 536 21.99 -7.58 -30.24
N LYS A 537 21.64 -8.63 -29.49
CA LYS A 537 20.88 -9.78 -29.99
C LYS A 537 19.35 -9.61 -29.89
N ALA A 538 18.87 -8.49 -29.35
CA ALA A 538 17.45 -8.26 -29.10
C ALA A 538 16.59 -8.41 -30.37
N SER A 539 17.01 -7.80 -31.49
CA SER A 539 16.29 -7.86 -32.77
C SER A 539 16.08 -9.29 -33.27
N GLY A 540 17.13 -10.11 -33.30
CA GLY A 540 17.04 -11.51 -33.74
C GLY A 540 16.15 -12.38 -32.84
N ALA A 541 16.20 -12.15 -31.52
CA ALA A 541 15.35 -12.87 -30.56
C ALA A 541 13.87 -12.49 -30.72
N ILE A 542 13.57 -11.20 -30.87
CA ILE A 542 12.22 -10.68 -31.12
C ILE A 542 11.65 -11.24 -32.43
N ASN A 543 12.41 -11.20 -33.53
CA ASN A 543 11.96 -11.76 -34.82
C ASN A 543 11.70 -13.27 -34.73
N HIS A 544 12.54 -14.02 -34.00
CA HIS A 544 12.32 -15.44 -33.76
C HIS A 544 11.05 -15.69 -32.93
N ALA A 545 10.83 -14.91 -31.87
CA ALA A 545 9.66 -15.01 -31.01
C ALA A 545 8.35 -14.68 -31.75
N LEU A 546 8.35 -13.61 -32.55
CA LEU A 546 7.25 -13.20 -33.42
C LEU A 546 6.92 -14.29 -34.45
N THR A 547 7.93 -14.83 -35.11
CA THR A 547 7.76 -15.94 -36.08
C THR A 547 7.14 -17.16 -35.41
N HIS A 548 7.62 -17.52 -34.22
CA HIS A 548 7.12 -18.68 -33.48
C HIS A 548 5.68 -18.48 -33.00
N ALA A 549 5.34 -17.32 -32.45
CA ALA A 549 4.00 -17.00 -31.99
C ALA A 549 3.00 -16.95 -33.16
N SER A 550 3.37 -16.30 -34.26
CA SER A 550 2.52 -16.18 -35.46
C SER A 550 2.20 -17.55 -36.08
N ARG A 551 3.19 -18.46 -36.17
CA ARG A 551 2.97 -19.85 -36.64
C ARG A 551 2.02 -20.67 -35.77
N ARG A 552 1.85 -20.29 -34.50
CA ARG A 552 0.97 -20.97 -33.55
C ARG A 552 -0.41 -20.33 -33.43
N HIS A 553 -0.68 -19.27 -34.20
CA HIS A 553 -1.93 -18.51 -34.14
C HIS A 553 -2.22 -18.01 -32.72
N GLN A 554 -1.22 -17.33 -32.16
CA GLN A 554 -1.22 -16.77 -30.81
C GLN A 554 -1.29 -15.24 -30.92
N ASP A 555 -2.31 -14.73 -31.60
CA ASP A 555 -2.36 -13.34 -32.08
C ASP A 555 -2.27 -12.29 -30.95
N THR A 556 -2.87 -12.54 -29.78
CA THR A 556 -2.71 -11.67 -28.60
C THR A 556 -1.25 -11.56 -28.14
N LEU A 557 -0.52 -12.68 -28.12
CA LEU A 557 0.93 -12.67 -27.85
C LEU A 557 1.72 -12.02 -29.00
N VAL A 558 1.30 -12.20 -30.25
CA VAL A 558 1.93 -11.52 -31.40
C VAL A 558 1.83 -10.01 -31.24
N VAL A 559 0.69 -9.48 -30.80
CA VAL A 559 0.51 -8.04 -30.54
C VAL A 559 1.41 -7.55 -29.41
N ASP A 560 1.52 -8.28 -28.30
CA ASP A 560 2.45 -7.92 -27.21
C ASP A 560 3.89 -7.85 -27.71
N LEU A 561 4.31 -8.86 -28.49
CA LEU A 561 5.65 -8.93 -29.07
C LEU A 561 5.89 -7.86 -30.13
N PHE A 562 4.86 -7.46 -30.86
CA PHE A 562 4.91 -6.39 -31.84
C PHE A 562 5.14 -5.04 -31.15
N PHE A 563 4.35 -4.70 -30.11
CA PHE A 563 4.59 -3.47 -29.34
C PHE A 563 5.95 -3.48 -28.64
N LEU A 564 6.40 -4.64 -28.15
CA LEU A 564 7.73 -4.79 -27.60
C LEU A 564 8.83 -4.61 -28.65
N ALA A 565 8.60 -5.03 -29.89
CA ALA A 565 9.52 -4.78 -30.99
C ALA A 565 9.64 -3.28 -31.26
N LEU A 566 8.53 -2.54 -31.27
CA LEU A 566 8.52 -1.09 -31.44
C LEU A 566 9.27 -0.37 -30.30
N GLU A 567 9.03 -0.77 -29.05
CA GLU A 567 9.73 -0.21 -27.87
C GLU A 567 11.26 -0.42 -27.93
N LEU A 568 11.71 -1.50 -28.59
CA LEU A 568 13.13 -1.84 -28.77
C LEU A 568 13.71 -1.33 -30.11
N ASP A 569 12.99 -0.45 -30.83
CA ASP A 569 13.34 0.05 -32.17
C ASP A 569 13.56 -1.06 -33.22
N VAL A 570 12.96 -2.24 -33.02
CA VAL A 570 13.00 -3.38 -33.95
C VAL A 570 11.85 -3.25 -34.96
N THR A 571 12.16 -2.66 -36.11
CA THR A 571 11.15 -2.35 -37.14
C THR A 571 11.35 -3.12 -38.44
N ASP A 572 12.48 -3.79 -38.62
CA ASP A 572 12.76 -4.66 -39.76
C ASP A 572 12.34 -6.11 -39.47
N PHE A 573 11.11 -6.45 -39.88
CA PHE A 573 10.59 -7.82 -39.75
C PHE A 573 10.99 -8.68 -40.96
N ASP A 574 11.63 -9.83 -40.71
CA ASP A 574 12.08 -10.78 -41.74
C ASP A 574 10.94 -11.50 -42.49
N PHE A 575 9.69 -11.25 -42.10
CA PHE A 575 8.51 -11.89 -42.65
C PHE A 575 7.30 -10.95 -42.59
N ARG A 576 6.24 -11.29 -43.34
CA ARG A 576 4.96 -10.57 -43.25
C ARG A 576 4.26 -10.93 -41.95
N LEU A 577 4.10 -9.96 -41.06
CA LEU A 577 3.44 -10.12 -39.78
C LEU A 577 1.93 -9.90 -39.95
N THR A 578 1.14 -10.93 -39.70
CA THR A 578 -0.33 -10.81 -39.71
C THR A 578 -0.85 -10.94 -38.27
N ILE A 579 -1.69 -9.99 -37.87
CA ILE A 579 -2.36 -9.94 -36.56
C ILE A 579 -3.86 -10.05 -36.81
N ARG A 580 -4.52 -11.01 -36.15
CA ARG A 580 -5.93 -11.33 -36.40
C ARG A 580 -6.80 -11.29 -35.15
N GLU A 581 -8.01 -10.78 -35.28
CA GLU A 581 -9.09 -10.91 -34.27
C GLU A 581 -8.69 -10.41 -32.87
N VAL A 582 -7.83 -9.38 -32.78
CA VAL A 582 -7.38 -8.79 -31.51
C VAL A 582 -8.07 -7.43 -31.28
N ILE A 583 -8.32 -7.11 -30.02
CA ILE A 583 -8.77 -5.78 -29.58
C ILE A 583 -7.55 -4.98 -29.11
N LEU A 584 -7.27 -3.86 -29.76
CA LEU A 584 -6.19 -2.93 -29.45
C LEU A 584 -6.78 -1.65 -28.82
N PRO A 585 -6.40 -1.30 -27.57
CA PRO A 585 -6.89 -0.07 -26.93
C PRO A 585 -6.45 1.21 -27.65
N GLU A 586 -5.21 1.27 -28.11
CA GLU A 586 -4.66 2.42 -28.82
C GLU A 586 -3.63 1.96 -29.85
N PHE A 587 -3.62 2.62 -31.00
CA PHE A 587 -2.58 2.45 -32.01
C PHE A 587 -2.26 3.78 -32.69
N ARG A 588 -0.97 4.09 -32.88
CA ARG A 588 -0.51 5.32 -33.53
C ARG A 588 0.06 5.03 -34.91
N LEU A 589 -0.32 5.84 -35.90
CA LEU A 589 0.16 5.81 -37.27
C LEU A 589 0.95 7.08 -37.58
N GLY A 590 2.19 6.94 -38.03
CA GLY A 590 2.90 8.03 -38.69
C GLY A 590 3.59 9.05 -37.78
N GLU A 591 4.21 8.63 -36.68
CA GLU A 591 5.17 9.50 -35.95
C GLU A 591 6.60 8.92 -35.92
N ASP A 592 6.81 7.66 -36.30
CA ASP A 592 8.11 6.97 -36.22
C ASP A 592 8.75 6.73 -37.59
N GLU A 593 10.10 6.75 -37.65
CA GLU A 593 10.88 6.36 -38.85
C GLU A 593 10.74 4.86 -39.21
N ALA A 594 10.07 4.10 -38.33
CA ALA A 594 9.77 2.68 -38.39
C ALA A 594 9.13 2.23 -39.72
N ASN A 595 9.62 1.14 -40.29
CA ASN A 595 9.05 0.53 -41.48
C ASN A 595 8.09 -0.61 -41.12
N LEU A 596 6.80 -0.30 -41.02
CA LEU A 596 5.74 -1.25 -40.68
C LEU A 596 4.99 -1.78 -41.92
N GLY A 597 5.53 -1.60 -43.13
CA GLY A 597 4.88 -2.02 -44.38
C GLY A 597 4.69 -3.53 -44.52
N SER A 598 5.41 -4.32 -43.72
CA SER A 598 5.26 -5.78 -43.62
C SER A 598 4.20 -6.23 -42.61
N VAL A 599 3.55 -5.31 -41.91
CA VAL A 599 2.55 -5.59 -40.87
C VAL A 599 1.14 -5.44 -41.43
N GLU A 600 0.28 -6.40 -41.11
CA GLU A 600 -1.10 -6.49 -41.58
C GLU A 600 -2.04 -6.85 -40.42
N PHE A 601 -3.06 -6.02 -40.21
CA PHE A 601 -4.14 -6.28 -39.26
C PHE A 601 -5.37 -6.79 -40.00
N GLN A 602 -5.99 -7.85 -39.49
CA GLN A 602 -7.16 -8.50 -40.07
C GLN A 602 -8.23 -8.70 -38.99
N ASP A 603 -9.46 -8.23 -39.25
CA ASP A 603 -10.61 -8.43 -38.35
C ASP A 603 -10.38 -7.98 -36.89
N CYS A 604 -9.45 -7.05 -36.69
CA CYS A 604 -9.15 -6.45 -35.39
C CYS A 604 -10.10 -5.30 -35.04
N ILE A 605 -10.27 -5.07 -33.74
CA ILE A 605 -10.94 -3.87 -33.21
C ILE A 605 -9.86 -2.94 -32.66
N ILE A 606 -9.84 -1.70 -33.10
CA ILE A 606 -8.92 -0.66 -32.61
C ILE A 606 -9.76 0.41 -31.95
N GLU A 607 -9.71 0.50 -30.63
CA GLU A 607 -10.55 1.44 -29.87
C GLU A 607 -10.18 2.90 -30.18
N ARG A 608 -8.88 3.20 -30.22
CA ARG A 608 -8.39 4.53 -30.60
C ARG A 608 -7.26 4.45 -31.61
N LEU A 609 -7.45 5.03 -32.79
CA LEU A 609 -6.44 5.18 -33.83
C LEU A 609 -5.98 6.64 -33.91
N GLU A 610 -4.73 6.92 -33.60
CA GLU A 610 -4.15 8.25 -33.81
C GLU A 610 -3.37 8.29 -35.12
N ILE A 611 -3.71 9.22 -36.01
CA ILE A 611 -3.04 9.38 -37.30
C ILE A 611 -2.23 10.67 -37.28
N GLY A 612 -0.92 10.52 -37.05
CA GLY A 612 0.09 11.55 -37.15
C GLY A 612 0.59 11.78 -38.59
N ASN A 613 1.71 12.49 -38.69
CA ASN A 613 2.31 12.89 -39.96
C ASN A 613 3.30 11.86 -40.50
N TYR A 614 2.89 11.06 -41.48
CA TYR A 614 3.76 10.10 -42.16
C TYR A 614 4.40 10.70 -43.42
N ASP A 615 5.64 10.31 -43.72
CA ASP A 615 6.33 10.69 -44.97
C ASP A 615 5.99 9.75 -46.13
N ASN A 616 6.04 8.43 -45.88
CA ASN A 616 5.81 7.38 -46.87
C ASN A 616 4.68 6.43 -46.45
N VAL A 617 3.63 6.33 -47.26
CA VAL A 617 2.48 5.44 -47.04
C VAL A 617 2.88 3.97 -47.07
N ASP A 618 3.87 3.59 -47.89
CA ASP A 618 4.30 2.19 -48.02
C ASP A 618 5.00 1.65 -46.77
N LYS A 619 5.44 2.53 -45.87
CA LYS A 619 6.00 2.17 -44.56
C LYS A 619 4.93 1.92 -43.49
N LEU A 620 3.66 2.19 -43.78
CA LEU A 620 2.57 2.04 -42.82
C LEU A 620 1.94 0.64 -42.90
N PRO A 621 1.37 0.14 -41.79
CA PRO A 621 0.68 -1.15 -41.79
C PRO A 621 -0.61 -1.09 -42.59
N LYS A 622 -1.07 -2.27 -43.03
CA LYS A 622 -2.34 -2.44 -43.78
C LYS A 622 -3.43 -3.01 -42.88
N PHE A 623 -4.67 -2.63 -43.15
CA PHE A 623 -5.84 -3.05 -42.37
C PHE A 623 -6.89 -3.69 -43.28
N TRP A 624 -7.47 -4.80 -42.84
CA TRP A 624 -8.48 -5.57 -43.57
C TRP A 624 -9.62 -5.97 -42.63
N GLY A 625 -10.86 -5.60 -42.94
CA GLY A 625 -12.01 -5.99 -42.10
C GLY A 625 -11.99 -5.41 -40.68
N CYS A 626 -11.10 -4.47 -40.38
CA CYS A 626 -10.94 -3.92 -39.03
C CYS A 626 -12.05 -2.92 -38.68
N GLU A 627 -12.34 -2.81 -37.39
CA GLU A 627 -13.26 -1.81 -36.83
C GLU A 627 -12.50 -0.80 -35.97
N PHE A 628 -12.76 0.48 -36.18
CA PHE A 628 -12.14 1.58 -35.46
C PHE A 628 -13.20 2.36 -34.68
N VAL A 629 -13.09 2.44 -33.35
CA VAL A 629 -14.12 3.10 -32.52
C VAL A 629 -13.96 4.63 -32.56
N GLU A 630 -12.75 5.12 -32.31
CA GLU A 630 -12.38 6.54 -32.40
C GLU A 630 -11.12 6.72 -33.24
N ILE A 631 -11.12 7.73 -34.12
CA ILE A 631 -9.96 8.11 -34.92
C ILE A 631 -9.60 9.57 -34.65
N ASP A 632 -8.34 9.79 -34.31
CA ASP A 632 -7.75 11.10 -34.07
C ASP A 632 -6.82 11.51 -35.22
N GLY A 633 -6.73 12.82 -35.50
CA GLY A 633 -5.80 13.38 -36.49
C GLY A 633 -6.41 13.60 -37.89
N VAL A 634 -7.60 13.05 -38.14
CA VAL A 634 -8.36 13.21 -39.39
C VAL A 634 -9.84 13.52 -39.10
N ALA A 635 -10.44 14.43 -39.87
CA ALA A 635 -11.83 14.85 -39.62
C ALA A 635 -12.90 13.94 -40.23
N ARG A 636 -12.55 13.09 -41.20
CA ARG A 636 -13.51 12.27 -41.96
C ARG A 636 -12.81 11.18 -42.76
N TYR A 637 -13.60 10.20 -43.19
CA TYR A 637 -13.18 9.06 -43.99
C TYR A 637 -12.38 9.42 -45.25
N ASP A 638 -12.82 10.42 -46.03
CA ASP A 638 -12.13 10.85 -47.27
C ASP A 638 -10.70 11.36 -47.06
N ASP A 639 -10.33 11.67 -45.82
CA ASP A 639 -9.01 12.20 -45.47
C ASP A 639 -8.06 11.07 -44.97
N LEU A 640 -8.50 9.81 -44.93
CA LEU A 640 -7.68 8.65 -44.57
C LEU A 640 -6.72 8.23 -45.71
N PRO A 641 -5.51 7.72 -45.38
CA PRO A 641 -4.62 7.10 -46.37
C PRO A 641 -5.22 5.79 -46.93
N PRO A 642 -4.79 5.34 -48.13
CA PRO A 642 -5.29 4.13 -48.79
C PRO A 642 -4.72 2.83 -48.18
N LEU A 643 -4.88 2.66 -46.87
CA LEU A 643 -4.37 1.53 -46.08
C LEU A 643 -5.48 0.60 -45.58
N PHE A 644 -6.72 1.08 -45.63
CA PHE A 644 -7.88 0.45 -45.02
C PHE A 644 -8.75 -0.23 -46.08
N ASN A 645 -8.91 -1.54 -45.97
CA ASN A 645 -9.72 -2.34 -46.87
C ASN A 645 -10.89 -2.95 -46.10
N ASP A 646 -12.11 -2.70 -46.56
CA ASP A 646 -13.35 -3.21 -45.93
C ASP A 646 -13.45 -2.91 -44.42
N CYS A 647 -12.92 -1.78 -43.99
CA CYS A 647 -12.89 -1.38 -42.58
C CYS A 647 -14.11 -0.53 -42.20
N LYS A 648 -14.49 -0.58 -40.91
CA LYS A 648 -15.57 0.21 -40.32
C LYS A 648 -15.01 1.28 -39.39
N PHE A 649 -15.65 2.45 -39.39
CA PHE A 649 -15.18 3.61 -38.63
C PHE A 649 -16.33 4.20 -37.81
N GLY A 650 -16.11 4.36 -36.52
CA GLY A 650 -17.06 4.90 -35.55
C GLY A 650 -17.10 6.42 -35.57
N SER A 651 -16.23 7.05 -34.78
CA SER A 651 -16.17 8.51 -34.64
C SER A 651 -14.81 9.07 -35.08
N PHE A 652 -14.84 10.28 -35.64
CA PHE A 652 -13.65 11.05 -36.00
C PHE A 652 -13.53 12.23 -35.04
N SER A 653 -12.43 12.29 -34.31
CA SER A 653 -12.12 13.36 -33.38
C SER A 653 -11.19 14.38 -34.06
N ARG A 654 -11.44 15.66 -33.76
CA ARG A 654 -10.79 16.87 -34.32
C ARG A 654 -11.24 17.29 -35.73
N GLU A 655 -12.44 17.90 -35.82
CA GLU A 655 -12.51 19.14 -36.60
C GLU A 655 -11.77 20.22 -35.78
N ALA A 656 -10.75 20.88 -36.32
CA ALA A 656 -10.18 22.07 -35.71
C ALA A 656 -11.17 23.25 -35.80
N SER A 657 -12.30 23.16 -35.10
CA SER A 657 -13.49 24.01 -35.21
C SER A 657 -13.31 25.39 -34.56
N THR A 658 -12.19 25.66 -33.89
CA THR A 658 -11.88 26.98 -33.32
C THR A 658 -10.43 27.39 -33.56
N THR A 659 -10.17 28.69 -33.54
CA THR A 659 -8.81 29.23 -33.70
C THR A 659 -7.91 28.85 -32.52
N ASN A 660 -8.46 28.72 -31.31
CA ASN A 660 -7.71 28.25 -30.14
C ASN A 660 -7.35 26.75 -30.26
N ALA A 661 -8.25 25.93 -30.81
CA ALA A 661 -7.95 24.53 -31.08
C ALA A 661 -6.73 24.38 -32.02
N LEU A 662 -6.64 25.19 -33.09
CA LEU A 662 -5.47 25.20 -33.99
C LEU A 662 -4.17 25.65 -33.32
N VAL A 663 -4.24 26.60 -32.38
CA VAL A 663 -3.05 27.09 -31.64
C VAL A 663 -2.50 26.01 -30.71
N ASN A 664 -3.35 25.13 -30.20
CA ASN A 664 -2.98 24.05 -29.29
C ASN A 664 -2.54 22.76 -30.01
N LEU A 665 -2.59 22.72 -31.36
CA LEU A 665 -2.07 21.58 -32.11
C LEU A 665 -0.54 21.53 -32.08
N ASN A 666 0.00 20.32 -32.00
CA ASN A 666 1.43 20.05 -32.07
C ASN A 666 1.93 20.04 -33.52
N LEU A 667 1.77 21.17 -34.22
CA LEU A 667 2.19 21.36 -35.61
C LEU A 667 3.45 22.22 -35.70
N PRO A 668 4.27 22.05 -36.76
CA PRO A 668 5.35 22.97 -37.08
C PRO A 668 4.88 24.42 -37.06
N ARG A 669 5.70 25.31 -36.51
CA ARG A 669 5.34 26.69 -36.18
C ARG A 669 4.71 27.42 -37.37
N GLY A 670 5.37 27.42 -38.53
CA GLY A 670 4.86 28.08 -39.73
C GLY A 670 3.51 27.52 -40.23
N LEU A 671 3.33 26.20 -40.19
CA LEU A 671 2.07 25.53 -40.55
C LEU A 671 0.94 25.93 -39.60
N ARG A 672 1.19 25.88 -38.29
CA ARG A 672 0.22 26.28 -37.27
C ARG A 672 -0.25 27.72 -37.44
N LEU A 673 0.69 28.66 -37.61
CA LEU A 673 0.40 30.06 -37.90
C LEU A 673 -0.40 30.24 -39.20
N GLY A 674 -0.02 29.51 -40.25
CA GLY A 674 -0.69 29.52 -41.55
C GLY A 674 -2.16 29.09 -41.44
N LEU A 675 -2.45 27.99 -40.74
CA LEU A 675 -3.82 27.50 -40.53
C LEU A 675 -4.66 28.47 -39.69
N VAL A 676 -4.07 29.09 -38.65
CA VAL A 676 -4.73 30.13 -37.85
C VAL A 676 -5.13 31.32 -38.72
N ILE A 677 -4.23 31.80 -39.59
CA ILE A 677 -4.49 32.91 -40.51
C ILE A 677 -5.56 32.53 -41.54
N LEU A 678 -5.43 31.36 -42.17
CA LEU A 678 -6.39 30.85 -43.14
C LEU A 678 -7.78 30.69 -42.53
N ARG A 679 -7.91 30.17 -41.30
CA ARG A 679 -9.20 30.10 -40.60
C ARG A 679 -9.81 31.49 -40.38
N LYS A 680 -9.00 32.47 -39.94
CA LYS A 680 -9.48 33.84 -39.72
C LYS A 680 -9.97 34.52 -41.00
N VAL A 681 -9.32 34.24 -42.12
CA VAL A 681 -9.61 34.88 -43.42
C VAL A 681 -10.69 34.15 -44.22
N HIS A 682 -10.69 32.81 -44.20
CA HIS A 682 -11.59 31.98 -45.03
C HIS A 682 -12.81 31.42 -44.29
N ALA A 683 -12.72 31.12 -42.99
CA ALA A 683 -13.80 30.43 -42.26
C ALA A 683 -14.68 31.36 -41.41
N GLN A 684 -14.17 32.49 -40.94
CA GLN A 684 -14.95 33.43 -40.13
C GLN A 684 -15.79 34.38 -40.99
N LYS A 685 -17.05 34.61 -40.59
CA LYS A 685 -17.96 35.54 -41.30
C LYS A 685 -17.34 36.95 -41.42
N GLY A 686 -17.39 37.53 -42.63
CA GLY A 686 -16.94 38.90 -42.94
C GLY A 686 -16.24 39.04 -44.29
N ALA A 687 -16.04 40.28 -44.74
CA ALA A 687 -15.37 40.62 -46.01
C ALA A 687 -13.85 40.80 -45.85
N GLY A 688 -13.17 39.96 -45.07
CA GLY A 688 -11.72 40.02 -44.81
C GLY A 688 -11.30 40.36 -43.38
N ARG A 689 -9.98 40.45 -43.15
CA ARG A 689 -9.36 40.69 -41.82
C ARG A 689 -8.25 41.74 -41.89
N LYS A 690 -8.27 42.70 -40.95
CA LYS A 690 -7.18 43.68 -40.79
C LYS A 690 -5.89 42.97 -40.39
N ASP A 691 -4.74 43.48 -40.83
CA ASP A 691 -3.42 42.94 -40.45
C ASP A 691 -3.25 42.78 -38.93
N THR A 692 -3.66 43.80 -38.17
CA THR A 692 -3.63 43.80 -36.70
C THR A 692 -4.53 42.72 -36.08
N ALA A 693 -5.62 42.32 -36.75
CA ALA A 693 -6.52 41.27 -36.27
C ALA A 693 -5.95 39.85 -36.51
N LEU A 694 -5.09 39.67 -37.51
CA LEU A 694 -4.41 38.40 -37.75
C LEU A 694 -3.40 38.09 -36.64
N ARG A 695 -2.73 39.12 -36.12
CA ARG A 695 -1.74 39.02 -35.02
C ARG A 695 -2.34 38.82 -33.62
N LYS A 696 -3.64 39.12 -33.45
CA LYS A 696 -4.35 39.00 -32.16
C LYS A 696 -4.57 37.53 -31.79
N GLY A 697 -4.20 37.12 -30.57
CA GLY A 697 -4.31 35.73 -30.10
C GLY A 697 -3.15 34.81 -30.52
N ILE A 698 -2.12 35.35 -31.18
CA ILE A 698 -0.86 34.64 -31.45
C ILE A 698 0.16 35.03 -30.35
N PRO A 699 0.91 34.06 -29.78
CA PRO A 699 1.95 34.33 -28.77
C PRO A 699 2.96 35.39 -29.26
N PRO A 700 3.47 36.30 -28.39
CA PRO A 700 4.36 37.39 -28.80
C PRO A 700 5.59 36.94 -29.59
N GLN A 701 6.20 35.81 -29.22
CA GLN A 701 7.39 35.25 -29.85
C GLN A 701 7.14 34.74 -31.29
N GLU A 702 5.89 34.41 -31.62
CA GLU A 702 5.50 33.86 -32.92
C GLU A 702 5.07 34.96 -33.91
N ARG A 703 4.79 36.19 -33.44
CA ARG A 703 4.28 37.29 -34.28
C ARG A 703 5.25 37.76 -35.36
N GLN A 704 6.56 37.53 -35.16
CA GLN A 704 7.60 37.89 -36.13
C GLN A 704 7.49 37.08 -37.44
N TYR A 705 6.97 35.85 -37.37
CA TYR A 705 6.83 34.95 -38.53
C TYR A 705 5.56 35.19 -39.35
N VAL A 706 4.63 36.01 -38.86
CA VAL A 706 3.34 36.28 -39.52
C VAL A 706 3.52 36.85 -40.93
N ASN A 707 4.53 37.70 -41.14
CA ASN A 707 4.80 38.28 -42.46
C ASN A 707 5.29 37.22 -43.46
N ALA A 708 6.26 36.39 -43.06
CA ALA A 708 6.77 35.30 -43.89
C ALA A 708 5.66 34.31 -44.28
N VAL A 709 4.78 33.98 -43.34
CA VAL A 709 3.59 33.15 -43.59
C VAL A 709 2.63 33.83 -44.56
N LEU A 710 2.34 35.13 -44.38
CA LEU A 710 1.45 35.87 -45.29
C LEU A 710 2.02 35.97 -46.71
N ASP A 711 3.33 36.10 -46.87
CA ASP A 711 4.00 36.12 -48.18
C ASP A 711 3.86 34.76 -48.90
N VAL A 712 4.01 33.65 -48.16
CA VAL A 712 3.75 32.29 -48.71
C VAL A 712 2.28 32.13 -49.10
N LEU A 713 1.34 32.55 -48.25
CA LEU A 713 -0.09 32.44 -48.55
C LEU A 713 -0.52 33.37 -49.71
N ALA A 714 0.09 34.54 -49.85
CA ALA A 714 -0.18 35.50 -50.92
C ALA A 714 0.40 35.04 -52.26
N SER A 715 1.64 34.56 -52.27
CA SER A 715 2.28 33.99 -53.47
C SER A 715 1.54 32.76 -53.99
N ALA A 716 0.98 31.95 -53.08
CA ALA A 716 0.11 30.80 -53.39
C ALA A 716 -1.32 31.18 -53.83
N ARG A 717 -1.65 32.49 -53.89
CA ARG A 717 -2.99 33.02 -54.23
C ARG A 717 -4.10 32.50 -53.33
N LEU A 718 -3.82 32.26 -52.05
CA LEU A 718 -4.83 31.88 -51.05
C LEU A 718 -5.45 33.10 -50.38
N VAL A 719 -4.65 34.16 -50.23
CA VAL A 719 -5.07 35.45 -49.70
C VAL A 719 -4.51 36.56 -50.56
N TYR A 720 -5.11 37.75 -50.52
CA TYR A 720 -4.55 38.95 -51.13
C TYR A 720 -4.78 40.17 -50.24
N ALA A 721 -3.82 41.09 -50.28
CA ALA A 721 -3.89 42.34 -49.52
C ALA A 721 -4.67 43.40 -50.32
N SER A 722 -5.61 44.07 -49.66
CA SER A 722 -6.31 45.26 -50.18
C SER A 722 -6.11 46.42 -49.22
N LYS A 723 -5.67 47.56 -49.75
CA LYS A 723 -5.54 48.80 -48.97
C LYS A 723 -6.89 49.52 -48.95
N ARG A 724 -7.44 49.75 -47.75
CA ARG A 724 -8.59 50.63 -47.53
C ARG A 724 -8.15 51.75 -46.58
N GLY A 725 -7.83 52.91 -47.15
CA GLY A 725 -7.22 54.02 -46.40
C GLY A 725 -5.83 53.65 -45.87
N SER A 726 -5.56 53.93 -44.59
CA SER A 726 -4.30 53.61 -43.91
C SER A 726 -4.17 52.16 -43.40
N VAL A 727 -5.15 51.29 -43.69
CA VAL A 727 -5.23 49.93 -43.13
C VAL A 727 -5.19 48.88 -44.24
N THR A 728 -4.29 47.90 -44.07
CA THR A 728 -4.24 46.69 -44.92
C THR A 728 -5.26 45.68 -44.43
N VAL A 729 -6.13 45.23 -45.34
CA VAL A 729 -7.13 44.17 -45.12
C VAL A 729 -6.80 42.98 -46.03
N TRP A 730 -6.66 41.81 -45.42
CA TRP A 730 -6.43 40.55 -46.10
C TRP A 730 -7.76 39.88 -46.45
N LEU A 731 -7.91 39.51 -47.71
CA LEU A 731 -9.13 38.96 -48.30
C LEU A 731 -8.90 37.51 -48.77
N PRO A 732 -9.89 36.61 -48.60
CA PRO A 732 -9.80 35.25 -49.10
C PRO A 732 -9.97 35.21 -50.62
N VAL A 733 -9.23 34.33 -51.28
CA VAL A 733 -9.52 33.95 -52.67
C VAL A 733 -10.57 32.84 -52.66
N LYS A 734 -11.83 33.16 -52.99
CA LYS A 734 -12.98 32.26 -52.83
C LYS A 734 -12.86 30.92 -53.57
N SER A 735 -12.19 30.90 -54.73
CA SER A 735 -11.96 29.65 -55.49
C SER A 735 -11.07 28.66 -54.75
N GLN A 736 -10.31 29.11 -53.73
CA GLN A 736 -9.46 28.27 -52.89
C GLN A 736 -10.18 27.77 -51.62
N TYR A 737 -11.45 28.09 -51.41
CA TYR A 737 -12.20 27.63 -50.24
C TYR A 737 -12.20 26.10 -50.06
N PRO A 738 -12.39 25.27 -51.11
CA PRO A 738 -12.34 23.82 -50.95
C PRO A 738 -10.95 23.33 -50.48
N ARG A 739 -9.88 23.91 -51.04
CA ARG A 739 -8.49 23.57 -50.71
C ARG A 739 -8.14 23.94 -49.28
N VAL A 740 -8.47 25.15 -48.84
CA VAL A 740 -8.24 25.62 -47.47
C VAL A 740 -9.10 24.86 -46.46
N ARG A 741 -10.35 24.53 -46.81
CA ARG A 741 -11.23 23.74 -45.96
C ARG A 741 -10.65 22.34 -45.70
N LYS A 742 -10.03 21.71 -46.71
CA LYS A 742 -9.35 20.42 -46.55
C LYS A 742 -8.19 20.47 -45.55
N TRP A 743 -7.39 21.53 -45.55
CA TRP A 743 -6.31 21.69 -44.57
C TRP A 743 -6.81 22.01 -43.17
N LEU A 744 -7.91 22.76 -43.06
CA LEU A 744 -8.50 23.08 -41.75
C LEU A 744 -9.26 21.89 -41.14
N SER A 745 -9.74 20.96 -41.96
CA SER A 745 -10.38 19.74 -41.49
C SER A 745 -9.34 18.71 -41.05
N SER A 746 -8.24 18.56 -41.79
CA SER A 746 -7.22 17.54 -41.50
C SER A 746 -5.81 18.16 -41.51
N PRO A 747 -5.46 18.93 -40.47
CA PRO A 747 -4.26 19.78 -40.46
C PRO A 747 -2.94 19.03 -40.29
N GLU A 748 -2.94 17.88 -39.62
CA GLU A 748 -1.75 17.04 -39.38
C GLU A 748 -1.34 16.28 -40.64
N THR A 749 -2.34 15.77 -41.39
CA THR A 749 -2.15 14.95 -42.60
C THR A 749 -2.25 15.73 -43.91
N ALA A 750 -2.42 17.05 -43.87
CA ALA A 750 -2.51 17.88 -45.06
C ALA A 750 -1.23 17.77 -45.92
N ARG A 751 -1.39 17.44 -47.21
CA ARG A 751 -0.31 17.38 -48.20
C ARG A 751 -0.59 18.37 -49.34
N ASP A 752 0.28 19.35 -49.50
CA ASP A 752 0.21 20.40 -50.51
C ASP A 752 1.53 21.21 -50.54
N ASP A 753 2.01 21.63 -51.71
CA ASP A 753 3.23 22.43 -51.87
C ASP A 753 3.28 23.67 -50.96
N VAL A 754 2.12 24.26 -50.65
CA VAL A 754 2.02 25.42 -49.75
C VAL A 754 2.13 24.98 -48.30
N VAL A 755 1.54 23.85 -47.93
CA VAL A 755 1.65 23.26 -46.59
C VAL A 755 3.11 22.90 -46.28
N ASP A 756 3.83 22.32 -47.24
CA ASP A 756 5.24 21.96 -47.04
C ASP A 756 6.14 23.19 -46.91
N LYS A 757 5.87 24.25 -47.70
CA LYS A 757 6.54 25.55 -47.52
C LYS A 757 6.27 26.16 -46.16
N LEU A 758 5.04 26.02 -45.64
CA LEU A 758 4.71 26.50 -44.30
C LEU A 758 5.37 25.67 -43.20
N ARG A 759 5.57 24.35 -43.38
CA ARG A 759 6.31 23.50 -42.45
C ARG A 759 7.80 23.89 -42.34
N SER A 760 8.37 24.45 -43.40
CA SER A 760 9.77 24.88 -43.46
C SER A 760 10.07 26.24 -42.80
N ILE A 761 9.04 26.98 -42.37
CA ILE A 761 9.14 28.25 -41.62
C ILE A 761 9.09 27.96 -40.12
#